data_AF-A0A0N0LGM9-F1
#
_entry.id   AF-A0A0N0LGM9-F1
#
_cell.length_a   1.000
_cell.length_b   1.000
_cell.length_c   1.000
_cell.angle_alpha   90.00
_cell.angle_beta   90.00
_cell.angle_gamma   90.00
#
_symmetry.space_group_name_H-M   'P 1'
#
loop_
_entity.id
_entity.type
_entity.pdbx_description
1 polymer ?
#
loop_
_entity_poly.entity_id
_entity_poly.type
_entity_poly.pdbx_seq_one_letter_code
_entity_poly.pdbx_strand_id
1 'polypeptide(L)'
;MGMKAQNIYIPDANFKAKLLSSSANNTVAKDLNGNYFAIDANGDGQIQQSEANQVSELNILFNGNAGIPYTTITSIHGIKNFTALKTFKLETGNTNYYTGSIDLSNMTNLENIDLSIDFKGNLNHDINVSNCTALQIFKTGLISASPNFTFTGCTGLKDVKLIGYNDVYGTPTVSIGTINLNNFISLKSLYIENINLNTLLLQGCNALDNITLKEYSTNTISNTLNVSNLQNLKTLTLNKYNVNLDAHNCPNLISIIGGNITDLNVQDCTNLIDLKVTSFINTINVINCINLKNIRGIPKCNSIDLSTSNLQNLDSVVFYHSDCYQQSTMLSSLNVQNCPKLRQITTYELNLTTLDVSNLPKLESLQILHCLYDWQGQNLTHINASNCPLLNVFDIKGTYQLQSINLQNNSSLSNIILHNGNSYENRYSINNINLTGCTNFTNLDIRKCSFTALSLPNLPNLKTINCSDNFLTNLDFLNLQALETITCGKNNLTTLVVHDLPNLINFDYSDGQLASVDFQNLPKLKNLSFNNNQLTNLILANIPLIEKLECNNNLLINLNLQNLPLKYLDCSNNQISSLAVNNLTLLEFLNCAHNQISSLNLTNNNNLGYLDCSYNQLTSLDASMLKDILSAYPVGLMDCSHNQLQTLNIAGVHSMNEINFSYNNLTNINLDNISALLGIKGSNNQLTSVDLSKYYHDGYTTYTELLDLSNNNLTTLILKNNITEVTPYTDLSGNPNLHYICCDDVEINDLQALISQYGYNCNINTYCNFTPGGNYNTITGTVKFDETNNGCDTNDEAFQHLKLKVNNGTTTEETFVKNDGKYDFFTQAGDFTVTAEPENPSLYTVTPSTFTTNFADSNNNISTQNICVTKNGNVKDLEVVFAPVTDARPGFDAVYKVIWRNKGNTTLSGSVSINFNNSKMSFLSSVLPSSISGNQVTFNFTNLKPYANTASEITFNINPPTHATNPVHIGDILNFSANITPLSGDANQDDNQFTYNQTVVGSYDPNDITCLEGNTIPLSMVGKYLHYMVNFENTGTAPASNIVVEMEINPDDFDISSLQLQNTSHQSYTKINGNKVEFMMKDINLAAAAHGNIALKIKSKNNLASGDSVSNKANIYFDYNFPIETNDAVTNIDGATLSSKDITKDKTSVNIYPNPTKGDVNITADSKINSIEIYDAQGRIVQKQIGINSQHTKLSIHSAISGVYIFKIITEKEVLMKKIIKN
;
A
#
# COMPACT_ATOMS: atom_id res chain seq x y z
N MET A 1 2.89 -11.43 113.43
CA MET A 1 2.44 -10.26 112.65
C MET A 1 2.87 -10.49 111.20
N GLY A 2 1.94 -10.90 110.33
CA GLY A 2 2.25 -11.15 108.91
C GLY A 2 2.42 -9.81 108.18
N MET A 3 3.62 -9.56 107.65
CA MET A 3 3.85 -8.45 106.73
C MET A 3 3.07 -8.73 105.43
N LYS A 4 2.10 -7.88 105.10
CA LYS A 4 1.46 -7.89 103.78
C LYS A 4 2.51 -7.49 102.74
N ALA A 5 2.66 -8.29 101.69
CA ALA A 5 3.54 -7.97 100.56
C ALA A 5 3.12 -6.64 99.90
N GLN A 6 4.10 -5.85 99.44
CA GLN A 6 3.85 -4.56 98.81
C GLN A 6 3.47 -4.76 97.33
N ASN A 7 2.22 -4.46 97.00
CA ASN A 7 1.71 -4.53 95.63
C ASN A 7 2.21 -3.33 94.81
N ILE A 8 2.58 -3.57 93.56
CA ILE A 8 2.97 -2.55 92.60
C ILE A 8 1.73 -1.80 92.08
N TYR A 9 1.84 -0.48 91.99
CA TYR A 9 0.80 0.35 91.39
C TYR A 9 0.90 0.32 89.85
N ILE A 10 -0.11 -0.25 89.20
CA ILE A 10 -0.25 -0.29 87.74
C ILE A 10 -1.59 0.39 87.40
N PRO A 11 -1.58 1.69 87.03
CA PRO A 11 -2.80 2.49 86.86
C PRO A 11 -3.64 2.06 85.65
N ASP A 12 -3.00 1.56 84.60
CA ASP A 12 -3.68 1.10 83.40
C ASP A 12 -4.13 -0.36 83.55
N ALA A 13 -5.44 -0.57 83.55
CA ALA A 13 -6.05 -1.89 83.75
C ALA A 13 -5.70 -2.87 82.62
N ASN A 14 -5.54 -2.39 81.39
CA ASN A 14 -5.20 -3.22 80.24
C ASN A 14 -3.72 -3.62 80.28
N PHE A 15 -2.84 -2.72 80.72
CA PHE A 15 -1.43 -3.04 81.00
C PHE A 15 -1.29 -4.07 82.11
N LYS A 16 -2.02 -3.87 83.22
CA LYS A 16 -2.04 -4.83 84.32
C LYS A 16 -2.56 -6.20 83.87
N ALA A 17 -3.67 -6.25 83.13
CA ALA A 17 -4.24 -7.49 82.62
C ALA A 17 -3.26 -8.22 81.69
N LYS A 18 -2.54 -7.49 80.83
CA LYS A 18 -1.52 -8.08 79.96
C LYS A 18 -0.37 -8.70 80.78
N LEU A 19 0.12 -8.01 81.81
CA LEU A 19 1.17 -8.54 82.68
C LEU A 19 0.69 -9.78 83.45
N LEU A 20 -0.54 -9.77 83.97
CA LEU A 20 -1.16 -10.93 84.64
C LEU A 20 -1.43 -12.10 83.69
N SER A 21 -1.56 -11.86 82.39
CA SER A 21 -1.71 -12.92 81.39
C SER A 21 -0.43 -13.70 81.13
N SER A 22 0.72 -13.25 81.63
CA SER A 22 2.00 -13.93 81.45
C SER A 22 1.95 -15.39 81.94
N SER A 23 2.57 -16.29 81.20
CA SER A 23 2.66 -17.71 81.56
C SER A 23 3.85 -18.36 80.86
N ALA A 24 4.19 -19.58 81.25
CA ALA A 24 5.19 -20.39 80.54
C ALA A 24 4.82 -20.70 79.07
N ASN A 25 3.55 -20.49 78.68
CA ASN A 25 3.03 -20.82 77.35
C ASN A 25 2.86 -19.59 76.44
N ASN A 26 3.27 -18.40 76.87
CA ASN A 26 3.20 -17.21 76.03
C ASN A 26 4.47 -16.36 76.14
N THR A 27 4.59 -15.38 75.25
CA THR A 27 5.81 -14.59 75.09
C THR A 27 5.88 -13.35 75.98
N VAL A 28 4.94 -13.17 76.91
CA VAL A 28 4.73 -11.88 77.59
C VAL A 28 5.88 -11.49 78.52
N ALA A 29 6.43 -12.44 79.28
CA ALA A 29 7.48 -12.17 80.26
C ALA A 29 8.46 -13.34 80.38
N LYS A 30 9.76 -13.03 80.53
CA LYS A 30 10.78 -14.02 80.91
C LYS A 30 11.37 -13.74 82.28
N ASP A 31 11.72 -14.81 82.98
CA ASP A 31 12.41 -14.76 84.26
C ASP A 31 13.91 -14.39 84.10
N LEU A 32 14.64 -14.30 85.20
CA LEU A 32 16.09 -14.00 85.19
C LEU A 32 16.95 -15.07 84.49
N ASN A 33 16.43 -16.28 84.27
CA ASN A 33 17.10 -17.38 83.56
C ASN A 33 16.75 -17.40 82.06
N GLY A 34 15.84 -16.52 81.60
CA GLY A 34 15.39 -16.43 80.22
C GLY A 34 14.23 -17.38 79.87
N ASN A 35 13.56 -17.99 80.85
CA ASN A 35 12.40 -18.85 80.65
C ASN A 35 11.10 -18.03 80.71
N TYR A 36 10.10 -18.35 79.88
CA TYR A 36 8.76 -17.76 80.00
C TYR A 36 8.09 -18.21 81.29
N PHE A 37 7.41 -17.30 82.00
CA PHE A 37 6.77 -17.62 83.28
C PHE A 37 5.56 -16.71 83.57
N ALA A 38 4.79 -17.07 84.59
CA ALA A 38 3.71 -16.23 85.13
C ALA A 38 4.27 -15.27 86.17
N ILE A 39 4.07 -13.95 85.96
CA ILE A 39 4.53 -12.91 86.87
C ILE A 39 3.81 -13.01 88.23
N ASP A 40 2.49 -13.19 88.22
CA ASP A 40 1.69 -13.44 89.44
C ASP A 40 1.88 -14.90 89.87
N ALA A 41 2.92 -15.13 90.66
CA ALA A 41 3.36 -16.46 91.06
C ALA A 41 2.44 -17.05 92.14
N ASN A 42 1.73 -16.20 92.90
CA ASN A 42 0.86 -16.62 93.99
C ASN A 42 -0.62 -16.71 93.58
N GLY A 43 -1.00 -16.17 92.42
CA GLY A 43 -2.33 -16.25 91.82
C GLY A 43 -3.37 -15.33 92.48
N ASP A 44 -2.95 -14.29 93.20
CA ASP A 44 -3.84 -13.38 93.93
C ASP A 44 -4.39 -12.21 93.08
N GLY A 45 -3.99 -12.14 91.80
CA GLY A 45 -4.40 -11.11 90.85
C GLY A 45 -3.70 -9.76 91.08
N GLN A 46 -2.66 -9.72 91.92
CA GLN A 46 -1.80 -8.57 92.16
C GLN A 46 -0.36 -8.92 91.79
N ILE A 47 0.42 -7.92 91.37
CA ILE A 47 1.85 -8.09 91.14
C ILE A 47 2.58 -7.46 92.33
N GLN A 48 3.33 -8.25 93.08
CA GLN A 48 4.14 -7.77 94.20
C GLN A 48 5.55 -7.40 93.74
N GLN A 49 6.23 -6.57 94.53
CA GLN A 49 7.60 -6.14 94.22
C GLN A 49 8.58 -7.30 94.03
N SER A 50 8.42 -8.38 94.80
CA SER A 50 9.23 -9.61 94.66
C SER A 50 9.04 -10.31 93.33
N GLU A 51 7.84 -10.25 92.76
CA GLU A 51 7.48 -10.88 91.49
C GLU A 51 8.00 -10.06 90.30
N ALA A 52 7.81 -8.74 90.32
CA ALA A 52 8.36 -7.86 89.30
C ALA A 52 9.90 -7.91 89.22
N ASN A 53 10.57 -8.14 90.35
CA ASN A 53 12.02 -8.30 90.41
C ASN A 53 12.54 -9.60 89.76
N GLN A 54 11.66 -10.56 89.43
CA GLN A 54 12.04 -11.77 88.70
C GLN A 54 12.01 -11.59 87.18
N VAL A 55 11.46 -10.49 86.66
CA VAL A 55 11.26 -10.30 85.22
C VAL A 55 12.49 -9.67 84.56
N SER A 56 13.07 -10.35 83.57
CA SER A 56 14.22 -9.88 82.78
C SER A 56 13.86 -9.38 81.38
N GLU A 57 12.79 -9.89 80.77
CA GLU A 57 12.28 -9.44 79.46
C GLU A 57 10.77 -9.30 79.52
N LEU A 58 10.26 -8.19 78.97
CA LEU A 58 8.84 -7.97 78.73
C LEU A 58 8.60 -7.78 77.23
N ASN A 59 7.69 -8.58 76.67
CA ASN A 59 7.16 -8.37 75.33
C ASN A 59 5.65 -8.12 75.39
N ILE A 60 5.27 -6.87 75.13
CA ILE A 60 3.90 -6.42 75.15
C ILE A 60 3.37 -6.40 73.70
N LEU A 61 2.85 -7.55 73.26
CA LEU A 61 2.20 -7.73 71.96
C LEU A 61 0.67 -7.54 72.06
N PHE A 62 0.08 -6.74 71.17
CA PHE A 62 -1.36 -6.55 71.06
C PHE A 62 -1.96 -7.18 69.79
N ASN A 63 -2.51 -8.40 69.93
CA ASN A 63 -3.31 -9.04 68.89
C ASN A 63 -4.79 -8.82 69.18
N GLY A 64 -5.43 -7.91 68.44
CA GLY A 64 -6.90 -7.90 68.34
C GLY A 64 -7.32 -8.85 67.23
N ASN A 65 -8.16 -9.85 67.53
CA ASN A 65 -8.96 -10.49 66.49
C ASN A 65 -10.01 -9.48 66.00
N ALA A 66 -10.24 -9.43 64.69
CA ALA A 66 -11.27 -8.59 64.11
C ALA A 66 -12.63 -8.85 64.78
N GLY A 67 -13.22 -7.83 65.41
CA GLY A 67 -14.59 -7.87 65.95
C GLY A 67 -14.76 -7.86 67.48
N ILE A 68 -13.70 -7.71 68.28
CA ILE A 68 -13.79 -7.55 69.75
C ILE A 68 -13.51 -6.07 70.12
N PRO A 69 -14.22 -5.44 71.09
CA PRO A 69 -13.95 -4.07 71.52
C PRO A 69 -12.48 -3.90 71.95
N TYR A 70 -11.83 -2.87 71.43
CA TYR A 70 -10.40 -2.59 71.53
C TYR A 70 -9.91 -2.43 72.99
N THR A 71 -8.80 -3.07 73.33
CA THR A 71 -8.08 -2.82 74.59
C THR A 71 -6.92 -1.84 74.34
N THR A 72 -7.15 -0.55 74.57
CA THR A 72 -6.10 0.49 74.50
C THR A 72 -5.31 0.56 75.81
N ILE A 73 -3.98 0.50 75.75
CA ILE A 73 -3.11 0.91 76.86
C ILE A 73 -2.80 2.39 76.69
N THR A 74 -3.13 3.17 77.70
CA THR A 74 -2.91 4.62 77.76
C THR A 74 -1.73 4.99 78.66
N SER A 75 -1.23 4.05 79.47
CA SER A 75 -0.04 4.26 80.32
C SER A 75 0.73 2.98 80.63
N ILE A 76 2.07 3.04 80.54
CA ILE A 76 2.99 2.01 81.07
C ILE A 76 3.60 2.37 82.43
N HIS A 77 3.10 3.38 83.15
CA HIS A 77 3.77 3.95 84.35
C HIS A 77 4.26 2.92 85.38
N GLY A 78 3.55 1.79 85.54
CA GLY A 78 3.96 0.70 86.44
C GLY A 78 5.28 0.00 86.06
N ILE A 79 5.78 0.16 84.83
CA ILE A 79 6.96 -0.53 84.30
C ILE A 79 8.25 -0.23 85.08
N LYS A 80 8.36 0.95 85.69
CA LYS A 80 9.54 1.36 86.46
C LYS A 80 9.78 0.50 87.71
N ASN A 81 8.77 -0.27 88.15
CA ASN A 81 8.90 -1.18 89.29
C ASN A 81 9.59 -2.51 88.91
N PHE A 82 9.77 -2.81 87.63
CA PHE A 82 10.48 -4.00 87.14
C PHE A 82 11.99 -3.73 87.10
N THR A 83 12.60 -3.64 88.28
CA THR A 83 13.99 -3.17 88.44
C THR A 83 15.05 -4.08 87.82
N ALA A 84 14.73 -5.35 87.56
CA ALA A 84 15.61 -6.33 86.91
C ALA A 84 15.44 -6.41 85.37
N LEU A 85 14.56 -5.58 84.79
CA LEU A 85 14.22 -5.64 83.37
C LEU A 85 15.41 -5.23 82.49
N LYS A 86 15.79 -6.13 81.58
CA LYS A 86 16.87 -5.95 80.60
C LYS A 86 16.37 -5.68 79.19
N THR A 87 15.20 -6.20 78.83
CA THR A 87 14.64 -6.01 77.48
C THR A 87 13.18 -5.61 77.57
N PHE A 88 12.82 -4.53 76.89
CA PHE A 88 11.45 -4.07 76.74
C PHE A 88 11.08 -4.01 75.26
N LYS A 89 10.05 -4.78 74.90
CA LYS A 89 9.45 -4.78 73.56
C LYS A 89 8.00 -4.35 73.65
N LEU A 90 7.62 -3.41 72.78
CA LEU A 90 6.25 -2.94 72.63
C LEU A 90 5.85 -3.09 71.16
N GLU A 91 5.01 -4.07 70.88
CA GLU A 91 4.57 -4.43 69.53
C GLU A 91 3.03 -4.27 69.43
N THR A 92 2.57 -3.31 68.62
CA THR A 92 1.13 -3.11 68.37
C THR A 92 0.74 -3.68 67.01
N GLY A 93 -0.26 -4.58 66.96
CA GLY A 93 -0.86 -5.03 65.70
C GLY A 93 -1.68 -3.96 64.98
N ASN A 94 -2.13 -4.28 63.75
CA ASN A 94 -2.71 -3.43 62.70
C ASN A 94 -3.84 -2.42 63.07
N THR A 95 -4.36 -2.41 64.29
CA THR A 95 -5.51 -1.57 64.71
C THR A 95 -5.46 -1.06 66.17
N ASN A 96 -4.36 -1.23 66.89
CA ASN A 96 -4.25 -0.84 68.32
C ASN A 96 -3.38 0.42 68.50
N TYR A 97 -3.87 1.39 69.29
CA TYR A 97 -3.17 2.66 69.57
C TYR A 97 -2.58 2.65 70.99
N TYR A 98 -1.28 2.96 71.11
CA TYR A 98 -0.70 3.40 72.38
C TYR A 98 -0.72 4.93 72.42
N THR A 99 -1.46 5.51 73.36
CA THR A 99 -1.71 6.97 73.43
C THR A 99 -1.04 7.65 74.63
N GLY A 100 -0.12 6.96 75.31
CA GLY A 100 0.66 7.52 76.43
C GLY A 100 2.05 7.98 76.00
N SER A 101 2.73 8.76 76.86
CA SER A 101 4.19 8.93 76.76
C SER A 101 4.91 7.64 77.20
N ILE A 102 6.10 7.40 76.64
CA ILE A 102 6.96 6.27 77.04
C ILE A 102 8.08 6.84 77.89
N ASP A 103 7.95 6.72 79.21
CA ASP A 103 8.97 7.14 80.15
C ASP A 103 9.63 5.92 80.82
N LEU A 104 10.81 5.57 80.31
CA LEU A 104 11.67 4.49 80.80
C LEU A 104 12.90 5.05 81.54
N SER A 105 12.89 6.33 81.87
CA SER A 105 14.04 6.98 82.49
C SER A 105 14.47 6.30 83.80
N ASN A 106 15.78 6.26 84.02
CA ASN A 106 16.46 5.67 85.18
C ASN A 106 16.31 4.14 85.31
N MET A 107 15.85 3.43 84.28
CA MET A 107 15.88 1.95 84.24
C MET A 107 17.30 1.47 83.92
N THR A 108 18.18 1.48 84.92
CA THR A 108 19.63 1.29 84.75
C THR A 108 20.06 -0.09 84.26
N ASN A 109 19.21 -1.12 84.40
CA ASN A 109 19.45 -2.49 83.89
C ASN A 109 18.93 -2.72 82.47
N LEU A 110 18.21 -1.75 81.87
CA LEU A 110 17.58 -1.91 80.56
C LEU A 110 18.64 -1.85 79.45
N GLU A 111 18.85 -2.97 78.75
CA GLU A 111 19.85 -3.16 77.70
C GLU A 111 19.26 -2.96 76.30
N ASN A 112 18.01 -3.37 76.06
CA ASN A 112 17.39 -3.34 74.74
C ASN A 112 15.96 -2.78 74.77
N ILE A 113 15.70 -1.82 73.89
CA ILE A 113 14.37 -1.25 73.64
C ILE A 113 14.00 -1.48 72.19
N ASP A 114 12.88 -2.16 71.96
CA ASP A 114 12.28 -2.31 70.63
C ASP A 114 10.82 -1.84 70.67
N LEU A 115 10.55 -0.74 69.98
CA LEU A 115 9.21 -0.16 69.86
C LEU A 115 8.63 -0.41 68.46
N SER A 116 8.99 -1.54 67.84
CA SER A 116 8.51 -1.94 66.51
C SER A 116 6.99 -2.08 66.48
N ILE A 117 6.32 -1.03 66.00
CA ILE A 117 4.90 -0.99 65.68
C ILE A 117 4.67 -1.46 64.23
N ASP A 118 3.76 -2.42 64.04
CA ASP A 118 3.31 -2.83 62.71
C ASP A 118 2.49 -1.71 62.03
N PHE A 119 2.58 -1.68 60.69
CA PHE A 119 2.20 -0.68 59.65
C PHE A 119 1.14 0.42 59.88
N LYS A 120 0.41 0.51 61.00
CA LYS A 120 -0.65 1.51 61.26
C LYS A 120 -0.75 2.06 62.70
N GLY A 121 0.07 1.64 63.65
CA GLY A 121 0.02 2.19 65.02
C GLY A 121 0.79 3.52 65.15
N ASN A 122 0.21 4.50 65.83
CA ASN A 122 0.80 5.83 66.02
C ASN A 122 1.57 5.93 67.36
N LEU A 123 2.89 6.13 67.33
CA LEU A 123 3.65 6.68 68.46
C LEU A 123 3.52 8.21 68.44
N ASN A 124 2.59 8.74 69.24
CA ASN A 124 2.22 10.17 69.24
C ASN A 124 2.85 11.02 70.37
N HIS A 125 3.75 10.46 71.19
CA HIS A 125 4.23 11.11 72.40
C HIS A 125 5.74 10.93 72.62
N ASP A 126 6.33 11.79 73.45
CA ASP A 126 7.75 11.79 73.78
C ASP A 126 8.22 10.45 74.35
N ILE A 127 9.45 10.08 73.98
CA ILE A 127 10.12 8.86 74.44
C ILE A 127 11.34 9.28 75.26
N ASN A 128 11.23 9.09 76.57
CA ASN A 128 12.28 9.43 77.52
C ASN A 128 12.98 8.16 78.01
N VAL A 129 14.24 7.98 77.58
CA VAL A 129 15.11 6.88 78.02
C VAL A 129 16.30 7.40 78.85
N SER A 130 16.21 8.62 79.38
CA SER A 130 17.32 9.23 80.11
C SER A 130 17.83 8.36 81.26
N ASN A 131 19.16 8.32 81.44
CA ASN A 131 19.87 7.53 82.46
C ASN A 131 19.63 6.01 82.41
N CYS A 132 19.20 5.44 81.27
CA CYS A 132 19.26 3.99 81.04
C CYS A 132 20.71 3.59 80.73
N THR A 133 21.55 3.50 81.77
CA THR A 133 23.00 3.34 81.64
C THR A 133 23.45 2.05 80.96
N ALA A 134 22.64 0.98 81.03
CA ALA A 134 22.93 -0.30 80.37
C ALA A 134 22.43 -0.37 78.91
N LEU A 135 21.73 0.67 78.41
CA LEU A 135 21.07 0.63 77.11
C LEU A 135 22.07 0.52 75.97
N GLN A 136 21.94 -0.53 75.16
CA GLN A 136 22.80 -0.84 74.02
C GLN A 136 22.04 -0.75 72.69
N ILE A 137 20.76 -1.07 72.65
CA ILE A 137 19.96 -1.07 71.42
C ILE A 137 18.70 -0.24 71.61
N PHE A 138 18.47 0.70 70.70
CA PHE A 138 17.23 1.47 70.63
C PHE A 138 16.66 1.44 69.21
N LYS A 139 15.48 0.83 69.06
CA LYS A 139 14.77 0.70 67.78
C LYS A 139 13.36 1.23 67.90
N THR A 140 12.92 1.99 66.91
CA THR A 140 11.52 2.37 66.75
C THR A 140 10.88 1.59 65.60
N GLY A 141 9.56 1.38 65.67
CA GLY A 141 8.74 1.13 64.50
C GLY A 141 8.46 2.42 63.73
N LEU A 142 7.39 2.41 62.91
CA LEU A 142 6.92 3.59 62.18
C LEU A 142 6.47 4.68 63.16
N ILE A 143 7.21 5.77 63.22
CA ILE A 143 6.85 6.98 63.93
C ILE A 143 5.94 7.81 63.01
N SER A 144 4.86 8.38 63.52
CA SER A 144 3.90 9.16 62.70
C SER A 144 3.57 10.54 63.27
N ALA A 145 4.05 10.85 64.47
CA ALA A 145 4.13 12.20 65.02
C ALA A 145 5.59 12.67 65.12
N SER A 146 5.85 13.85 65.67
CA SER A 146 7.18 14.41 65.90
C SER A 146 7.63 14.28 67.37
N PRO A 147 7.95 13.07 67.89
CA PRO A 147 8.35 12.90 69.28
C PRO A 147 9.75 13.46 69.55
N ASN A 148 9.97 13.93 70.79
CA ASN A 148 11.32 14.19 71.26
C ASN A 148 11.97 12.89 71.76
N PHE A 149 13.19 12.62 71.30
CA PHE A 149 14.02 11.52 71.79
C PHE A 149 15.06 12.06 72.77
N THR A 150 15.04 11.59 74.02
CA THR A 150 16.02 11.99 75.04
C THR A 150 16.93 10.80 75.40
N PHE A 151 18.17 10.81 74.89
CA PHE A 151 19.19 9.78 75.16
C PHE A 151 20.18 10.14 76.28
N THR A 152 19.99 11.26 76.98
CA THR A 152 20.92 11.75 78.02
C THR A 152 21.27 10.66 79.02
N GLY A 153 22.55 10.36 79.22
CA GLY A 153 23.01 9.33 80.16
C GLY A 153 23.04 7.88 79.62
N CYS A 154 22.65 7.64 78.36
CA CYS A 154 22.68 6.31 77.71
C CYS A 154 24.03 6.02 77.04
N THR A 155 25.13 6.11 77.77
CA THR A 155 26.50 6.07 77.20
C THR A 155 26.90 4.71 76.59
N GLY A 156 26.15 3.64 76.87
CA GLY A 156 26.38 2.28 76.37
C GLY A 156 25.77 1.98 74.99
N LEU A 157 25.07 2.93 74.36
CA LEU A 157 24.28 2.70 73.14
C LEU A 157 25.19 2.32 71.94
N LYS A 158 24.83 1.24 71.25
CA LYS A 158 25.58 0.65 70.12
C LYS A 158 24.82 0.71 68.80
N ASP A 159 23.50 0.63 68.82
CA ASP A 159 22.66 0.60 67.62
C ASP A 159 21.42 1.48 67.82
N VAL A 160 21.22 2.43 66.89
CA VAL A 160 20.07 3.33 66.84
C VAL A 160 19.38 3.20 65.49
N LYS A 161 18.12 2.78 65.52
CA LYS A 161 17.27 2.66 64.33
C LYS A 161 15.99 3.46 64.51
N LEU A 162 15.80 4.48 63.67
CA LEU A 162 14.62 5.34 63.65
C LEU A 162 13.94 5.25 62.29
N ILE A 163 12.64 4.97 62.26
CA ILE A 163 11.85 4.86 61.02
C ILE A 163 10.60 5.74 61.15
N GLY A 164 10.43 6.69 60.25
CA GLY A 164 9.23 7.53 60.15
C GLY A 164 8.21 7.01 59.13
N TYR A 165 6.98 7.51 59.27
CA TYR A 165 5.87 7.29 58.35
C TYR A 165 5.95 8.26 57.16
N ASN A 166 5.58 7.76 55.98
CA ASN A 166 5.38 8.56 54.78
C ASN A 166 3.90 8.60 54.42
N ASP A 167 3.45 9.74 53.89
CA ASP A 167 2.14 9.83 53.27
C ASP A 167 2.05 8.99 51.98
N VAL A 168 0.86 8.99 51.37
CA VAL A 168 0.55 8.23 50.15
C VAL A 168 1.42 8.66 48.95
N TYR A 169 2.04 9.84 49.01
CA TYR A 169 2.92 10.38 47.97
C TYR A 169 4.42 10.11 48.27
N GLY A 170 4.72 9.40 49.36
CA GLY A 170 6.09 9.10 49.77
C GLY A 170 6.78 10.25 50.51
N THR A 171 6.04 11.26 50.98
CA THR A 171 6.57 12.40 51.74
C THR A 171 6.67 12.06 53.22
N PRO A 172 7.84 12.24 53.86
CA PRO A 172 7.99 12.10 55.30
C PRO A 172 7.06 13.05 56.05
N THR A 173 6.17 12.52 56.90
CA THR A 173 5.29 13.34 57.74
C THR A 173 5.88 13.64 59.11
N VAL A 174 7.02 13.01 59.45
CA VAL A 174 7.72 13.16 60.73
C VAL A 174 8.84 14.17 60.59
N SER A 175 8.80 15.23 61.40
CA SER A 175 9.89 16.21 61.50
C SER A 175 10.49 16.22 62.91
N ILE A 176 11.80 15.96 63.03
CA ILE A 176 12.53 16.01 64.30
C ILE A 176 13.56 17.13 64.24
N GLY A 177 13.54 18.03 65.23
CA GLY A 177 14.43 19.19 65.28
C GLY A 177 15.90 18.80 65.37
N THR A 178 16.32 18.16 66.46
CA THR A 178 17.74 17.79 66.66
C THR A 178 17.86 16.40 67.24
N ILE A 179 18.67 15.56 66.61
CA ILE A 179 19.17 14.31 67.19
C ILE A 179 20.62 14.53 67.58
N ASN A 180 20.87 14.62 68.88
CA ASN A 180 22.21 14.79 69.42
C ASN A 180 22.74 13.47 69.97
N LEU A 181 23.67 12.86 69.25
CA LEU A 181 24.37 11.64 69.65
C LEU A 181 25.86 11.91 69.91
N ASN A 182 26.25 13.17 70.12
CA ASN A 182 27.66 13.49 70.37
C ASN A 182 28.22 12.69 71.56
N ASN A 183 29.45 12.19 71.39
CA ASN A 183 30.20 11.42 72.37
C ASN A 183 29.56 10.08 72.78
N PHE A 184 28.66 9.54 71.96
CA PHE A 184 28.19 8.15 72.11
C PHE A 184 29.29 7.21 71.61
N ILE A 185 30.35 7.06 72.40
CA ILE A 185 31.59 6.35 72.04
C ILE A 185 31.39 4.87 71.71
N SER A 186 30.27 4.27 72.12
CA SER A 186 29.92 2.87 71.87
C SER A 186 29.08 2.67 70.59
N LEU A 187 28.58 3.75 69.98
CA LEU A 187 27.65 3.71 68.86
C LEU A 187 28.35 3.18 67.61
N LYS A 188 27.87 2.05 67.07
CA LYS A 188 28.41 1.38 65.88
C LYS A 188 27.57 1.61 64.63
N SER A 189 26.25 1.66 64.79
CA SER A 189 25.27 1.71 63.69
C SER A 189 24.26 2.84 63.92
N LEU A 190 24.00 3.60 62.86
CA LEU A 190 22.93 4.58 62.82
C LEU A 190 22.11 4.42 61.53
N TYR A 191 20.83 4.11 61.70
CA TYR A 191 19.86 3.99 60.61
C TYR A 191 18.69 4.94 60.82
N ILE A 192 18.47 5.83 59.87
CA ILE A 192 17.34 6.77 59.86
C ILE A 192 16.64 6.68 58.50
N GLU A 193 15.34 6.42 58.52
CA GLU A 193 14.53 6.36 57.31
C GLU A 193 13.26 7.20 57.48
N ASN A 194 12.89 7.98 56.46
CA ASN A 194 11.62 8.73 56.39
C ASN A 194 11.39 9.72 57.54
N ILE A 195 12.47 10.38 58.00
CA ILE A 195 12.40 11.39 59.05
C ILE A 195 13.05 12.66 58.51
N ASN A 196 12.28 13.74 58.48
CA ASN A 196 12.80 15.07 58.16
C ASN A 196 13.60 15.59 59.37
N LEU A 197 14.90 15.78 59.19
CA LEU A 197 15.83 16.19 60.25
C LEU A 197 16.33 17.61 60.00
N ASN A 198 16.26 18.50 61.00
CA ASN A 198 16.95 19.80 60.89
C ASN A 198 18.43 19.68 61.26
N THR A 199 18.80 18.85 62.25
CA THR A 199 20.18 18.72 62.72
C THR A 199 20.48 17.32 63.26
N LEU A 200 21.57 16.72 62.80
CA LEU A 200 22.12 15.46 63.29
C LEU A 200 23.56 15.69 63.77
N LEU A 201 23.82 15.48 65.07
CA LEU A 201 25.13 15.68 65.68
C LEU A 201 25.76 14.33 66.06
N LEU A 202 26.92 14.00 65.46
CA LEU A 202 27.61 12.71 65.59
C LEU A 202 29.06 12.83 66.08
N GLN A 203 29.48 14.01 66.52
CA GLN A 203 30.88 14.27 66.89
C GLN A 203 31.29 13.45 68.12
N GLY A 204 32.44 12.77 68.04
CA GLY A 204 32.93 11.89 69.10
C GLY A 204 32.34 10.46 69.10
N CYS A 205 31.51 10.09 68.12
CA CYS A 205 31.00 8.72 67.93
C CYS A 205 32.04 7.79 67.30
N ASN A 206 33.20 7.63 67.93
CA ASN A 206 34.36 7.01 67.30
C ASN A 206 34.19 5.52 66.94
N ALA A 207 33.20 4.80 67.50
CA ALA A 207 32.92 3.41 67.16
C ALA A 207 32.02 3.23 65.92
N LEU A 208 31.50 4.32 65.35
CA LEU A 208 30.51 4.27 64.28
C LEU A 208 31.14 3.72 63.00
N ASP A 209 30.59 2.61 62.48
CA ASP A 209 31.09 1.95 61.27
C ASP A 209 30.16 2.14 60.06
N ASN A 210 28.87 2.40 60.30
CA ASN A 210 27.89 2.62 59.25
C ASN A 210 26.89 3.73 59.60
N ILE A 211 26.55 4.53 58.59
CA ILE A 211 25.47 5.50 58.62
C ILE A 211 24.59 5.28 57.39
N THR A 212 23.29 5.10 57.60
CA THR A 212 22.29 5.03 56.52
C THR A 212 21.19 6.05 56.77
N LEU A 213 21.05 7.00 55.84
CA LEU A 213 19.94 7.96 55.77
C LEU A 213 19.18 7.71 54.46
N LYS A 214 17.90 7.33 54.54
CA LYS A 214 17.04 7.07 53.36
C LYS A 214 15.66 7.76 53.39
N GLU A 215 15.24 8.34 52.27
CA GLU A 215 13.89 8.90 52.05
C GLU A 215 13.25 8.43 50.74
N TYR A 216 11.92 8.56 50.62
CA TYR A 216 11.16 8.21 49.39
C TYR A 216 10.93 9.40 48.45
N SER A 217 10.68 10.60 48.98
CA SER A 217 10.63 11.86 48.24
C SER A 217 11.78 12.79 48.65
N THR A 218 12.08 13.81 47.83
CA THR A 218 13.21 14.71 48.08
C THR A 218 12.87 15.69 49.20
N ASN A 219 13.52 15.55 50.35
CA ASN A 219 13.38 16.48 51.47
C ASN A 219 14.68 17.27 51.69
N THR A 220 14.56 18.46 52.28
CA THR A 220 15.69 19.36 52.51
C THR A 220 16.15 19.27 53.95
N ILE A 221 17.31 18.66 54.22
CA ILE A 221 18.03 18.98 55.45
C ILE A 221 18.67 20.34 55.18
N SER A 222 18.26 21.37 55.90
CA SER A 222 18.78 22.74 55.72
C SER A 222 20.25 22.91 56.18
N ASN A 223 20.96 21.83 56.54
CA ASN A 223 22.23 21.87 57.25
C ASN A 223 23.25 20.80 56.80
N THR A 224 24.52 21.08 57.09
CA THR A 224 25.68 20.21 56.85
C THR A 224 25.64 18.94 57.70
N LEU A 225 25.72 17.78 57.06
CA LEU A 225 26.02 16.50 57.71
C LEU A 225 27.54 16.41 57.93
N ASN A 226 27.97 16.68 59.17
CA ASN A 226 29.37 16.60 59.56
C ASN A 226 29.67 15.21 60.17
N VAL A 227 30.34 14.37 59.39
CA VAL A 227 30.84 13.03 59.80
C VAL A 227 32.35 13.02 60.03
N SER A 228 32.96 14.19 60.14
CA SER A 228 34.40 14.31 60.28
C SER A 228 34.95 13.60 61.51
N ASN A 229 36.21 13.19 61.40
CA ASN A 229 36.97 12.52 62.46
C ASN A 229 36.39 11.18 62.95
N LEU A 230 35.35 10.64 62.30
CA LEU A 230 34.79 9.32 62.59
C LEU A 230 35.71 8.22 62.07
N GLN A 231 36.75 7.91 62.86
CA GLN A 231 37.86 7.04 62.47
C GLN A 231 37.44 5.63 62.01
N ASN A 232 36.35 5.08 62.53
CA ASN A 232 35.89 3.72 62.20
C ASN A 232 34.81 3.67 61.10
N LEU A 233 34.35 4.81 60.59
CA LEU A 233 33.27 4.86 59.61
C LEU A 233 33.74 4.18 58.31
N LYS A 234 33.03 3.13 57.88
CA LYS A 234 33.33 2.35 56.66
C LYS A 234 32.41 2.69 55.50
N THR A 235 31.13 2.90 55.77
CA THR A 235 30.11 3.13 54.74
C THR A 235 29.17 4.26 55.11
N LEU A 236 28.95 5.16 54.17
CA LEU A 236 27.97 6.24 54.26
C LEU A 236 26.98 6.13 53.10
N THR A 237 25.72 5.86 53.42
CA THR A 237 24.62 5.77 52.44
C THR A 237 23.63 6.89 52.66
N LEU A 238 23.47 7.75 51.65
CA LEU A 238 22.55 8.89 51.63
C LEU A 238 21.63 8.72 50.42
N ASN A 239 20.37 8.38 50.62
CA ASN A 239 19.41 8.20 49.51
C ASN A 239 18.29 9.23 49.61
N LYS A 240 18.19 10.11 48.61
CA LYS A 240 17.21 11.20 48.49
C LYS A 240 17.20 12.31 49.55
N TYR A 241 18.12 12.27 50.52
CA TYR A 241 18.38 13.34 51.47
C TYR A 241 19.22 14.47 50.88
N ASN A 242 18.70 15.71 50.79
CA ASN A 242 19.48 16.89 50.41
C ASN A 242 20.41 17.32 51.55
N VAL A 243 21.72 17.11 51.44
CA VAL A 243 22.73 17.48 52.46
C VAL A 243 23.97 18.14 51.87
N ASN A 244 24.60 19.04 52.65
CA ASN A 244 26.01 19.37 52.49
C ASN A 244 26.82 18.33 53.28
N LEU A 245 27.70 17.56 52.64
CA LEU A 245 28.48 16.51 53.30
C LEU A 245 29.89 17.00 53.59
N ASP A 246 30.28 16.99 54.87
CA ASP A 246 31.67 17.19 55.31
C ASP A 246 32.20 15.91 55.96
N ALA A 247 33.12 15.26 55.24
CA ALA A 247 33.79 14.03 55.63
C ALA A 247 35.32 14.21 55.56
N HIS A 248 35.87 14.97 56.50
CA HIS A 248 37.31 15.08 56.68
C HIS A 248 37.84 14.10 57.74
N ASN A 249 39.05 13.57 57.51
CA ASN A 249 39.76 12.68 58.43
C ASN A 249 38.98 11.40 58.81
N CYS A 250 38.42 10.71 57.81
CA CYS A 250 37.73 9.42 57.98
C CYS A 250 38.50 8.30 57.24
N PRO A 251 39.67 7.86 57.75
CA PRO A 251 40.59 7.01 56.99
C PRO A 251 40.04 5.62 56.64
N ASN A 252 39.09 5.09 57.41
CA ASN A 252 38.47 3.78 57.14
C ASN A 252 37.25 3.81 56.22
N LEU A 253 36.86 4.99 55.71
CA LEU A 253 35.71 5.13 54.82
C LEU A 253 36.02 4.51 53.46
N ILE A 254 35.24 3.50 53.05
CA ILE A 254 35.49 2.70 51.82
C ILE A 254 34.58 3.17 50.67
N SER A 255 33.32 3.52 50.99
CA SER A 255 32.31 3.86 49.99
C SER A 255 31.38 4.97 50.49
N ILE A 256 31.10 5.91 49.60
CA ILE A 256 30.03 6.90 49.74
C ILE A 256 29.04 6.66 48.61
N ILE A 257 27.78 6.43 48.97
CA ILE A 257 26.67 6.32 48.02
C ILE A 257 25.67 7.43 48.34
N GLY A 258 25.66 8.48 47.54
CA GLY A 258 24.85 9.67 47.76
C GLY A 258 23.81 9.90 46.66
N GLY A 259 22.60 10.29 47.01
CA GLY A 259 21.50 10.49 46.08
C GLY A 259 20.88 11.88 46.10
N ASN A 260 21.42 12.82 46.89
CA ASN A 260 21.03 14.24 46.98
C ASN A 260 22.10 15.07 47.76
N ILE A 261 23.37 15.04 47.34
CA ILE A 261 24.43 15.83 48.00
C ILE A 261 24.61 17.17 47.30
N THR A 262 24.30 18.29 47.96
CA THR A 262 24.42 19.64 47.36
C THR A 262 25.88 20.10 47.29
N ASP A 263 26.67 19.88 48.33
CA ASP A 263 28.11 20.15 48.37
C ASP A 263 28.84 18.96 49.00
N LEU A 264 29.92 18.50 48.38
CA LEU A 264 30.68 17.32 48.80
C LEU A 264 32.11 17.73 49.17
N ASN A 265 32.46 17.61 50.45
CA ASN A 265 33.82 17.79 50.95
C ASN A 265 34.33 16.49 51.58
N VAL A 266 35.28 15.81 50.91
CA VAL A 266 35.88 14.55 51.38
C VAL A 266 37.39 14.72 51.44
N GLN A 267 37.96 14.73 52.64
CA GLN A 267 39.39 14.97 52.84
C GLN A 267 40.01 13.88 53.72
N ASP A 268 41.20 13.42 53.35
CA ASP A 268 41.99 12.43 54.12
C ASP A 268 41.26 11.07 54.35
N CYS A 269 40.30 10.72 53.49
CA CYS A 269 39.62 9.43 53.48
C CYS A 269 40.42 8.39 52.66
N THR A 270 41.58 7.99 53.21
CA THR A 270 42.59 7.23 52.46
C THR A 270 42.15 5.85 51.95
N ASN A 271 41.18 5.17 52.59
CA ASN A 271 40.64 3.89 52.11
C ASN A 271 39.43 4.00 51.18
N LEU A 272 39.03 5.21 50.78
CA LEU A 272 37.87 5.40 49.91
C LEU A 272 38.18 4.82 48.52
N ILE A 273 37.33 3.92 48.00
CA ILE A 273 37.52 3.25 46.71
C ILE A 273 36.52 3.76 45.67
N ASP A 274 35.27 3.98 46.07
CA ASP A 274 34.16 4.32 45.17
C ASP A 274 33.37 5.50 45.74
N LEU A 275 33.25 6.54 44.91
CA LEU A 275 32.40 7.69 45.15
C LEU A 275 31.28 7.69 44.11
N LYS A 276 30.09 7.25 44.53
CA LYS A 276 28.89 7.24 43.70
C LYS A 276 27.90 8.28 44.19
N VAL A 277 27.65 9.32 43.39
CA VAL A 277 26.69 10.37 43.75
C VAL A 277 25.70 10.60 42.61
N THR A 278 24.39 10.44 42.84
CA THR A 278 23.35 10.38 41.79
C THR A 278 22.44 11.61 41.74
N SER A 279 22.93 12.78 42.15
CA SER A 279 22.12 14.00 42.33
C SER A 279 22.83 15.29 41.96
N PHE A 280 22.12 16.43 42.06
CA PHE A 280 22.68 17.76 41.90
C PHE A 280 23.77 18.05 42.94
N ILE A 281 25.00 18.31 42.48
CA ILE A 281 26.15 18.68 43.32
C ILE A 281 26.74 20.00 42.81
N ASN A 282 26.70 21.05 43.60
CA ASN A 282 27.35 22.33 43.28
C ASN A 282 28.88 22.19 43.24
N THR A 283 29.47 21.61 44.28
CA THR A 283 30.93 21.46 44.42
C THR A 283 31.34 20.05 44.85
N ILE A 284 32.39 19.53 44.21
CA ILE A 284 33.07 18.28 44.60
C ILE A 284 34.49 18.61 44.99
N ASN A 285 34.80 18.50 46.27
CA ASN A 285 36.13 18.61 46.81
C ASN A 285 36.58 17.26 47.39
N VAL A 286 37.52 16.61 46.73
CA VAL A 286 38.10 15.34 47.19
C VAL A 286 39.60 15.58 47.37
N ILE A 287 40.14 15.44 48.58
CA ILE A 287 41.56 15.69 48.86
C ILE A 287 42.16 14.48 49.58
N ASN A 288 43.37 14.06 49.20
CA ASN A 288 44.14 12.98 49.85
C ASN A 288 43.40 11.62 49.95
N CYS A 289 42.44 11.35 49.06
CA CYS A 289 41.74 10.08 48.97
C CYS A 289 42.51 9.11 48.04
N ILE A 290 43.74 8.76 48.43
CA ILE A 290 44.74 8.12 47.55
C ILE A 290 44.32 6.78 46.91
N ASN A 291 43.38 6.03 47.51
CA ASN A 291 42.91 4.74 46.99
C ASN A 291 41.63 4.86 46.14
N LEU A 292 41.12 6.07 45.92
CA LEU A 292 39.90 6.30 45.15
C LEU A 292 40.13 5.87 43.70
N LYS A 293 39.31 4.94 43.22
CA LYS A 293 39.38 4.39 41.86
C LYS A 293 38.31 4.97 40.93
N ASN A 294 37.11 5.19 41.46
CA ASN A 294 35.96 5.55 40.64
C ASN A 294 35.22 6.76 41.22
N ILE A 295 34.97 7.73 40.36
CA ILE A 295 34.02 8.82 40.61
C ILE A 295 32.90 8.67 39.57
N ARG A 296 31.68 8.38 40.03
CA ARG A 296 30.57 8.03 39.12
C ARG A 296 29.20 8.53 39.55
N GLY A 297 28.28 8.59 38.59
CA GLY A 297 26.86 8.80 38.85
C GLY A 297 26.40 10.24 38.83
N ILE A 298 27.32 11.20 38.71
CA ILE A 298 27.06 12.63 38.91
C ILE A 298 26.28 13.17 37.69
N PRO A 299 24.98 13.51 37.82
CA PRO A 299 24.16 13.93 36.70
C PRO A 299 24.12 15.45 36.49
N LYS A 300 24.49 16.25 37.50
CA LYS A 300 24.51 17.73 37.45
C LYS A 300 25.61 18.26 38.37
N CYS A 301 26.65 18.88 37.82
CA CYS A 301 27.72 19.52 38.60
C CYS A 301 28.26 20.78 37.93
N ASN A 302 28.53 21.84 38.70
CA ASN A 302 29.02 23.12 38.14
C ASN A 302 30.53 23.09 37.86
N SER A 303 31.35 22.52 38.75
CA SER A 303 32.82 22.58 38.65
C SER A 303 33.47 21.40 39.37
N ILE A 304 34.47 20.79 38.72
CA ILE A 304 35.26 19.69 39.29
C ILE A 304 36.75 19.98 39.07
N ASP A 305 37.46 20.26 40.16
CA ASP A 305 38.91 20.37 40.16
C ASP A 305 39.52 19.22 40.96
N LEU A 306 40.09 18.24 40.26
CA LEU A 306 40.81 17.10 40.86
C LEU A 306 42.33 17.30 40.85
N SER A 307 42.82 18.48 40.43
CA SER A 307 44.25 18.70 40.30
C SER A 307 44.97 18.78 41.65
N THR A 308 44.30 19.29 42.68
CA THR A 308 44.86 19.40 44.03
C THR A 308 44.63 18.15 44.89
N SER A 309 43.95 17.15 44.33
CA SER A 309 43.38 16.01 45.07
C SER A 309 44.33 14.84 45.34
N ASN A 310 45.51 14.83 44.72
CA ASN A 310 46.51 13.75 44.82
C ASN A 310 45.93 12.33 44.62
N LEU A 311 45.03 12.17 43.63
CA LEU A 311 44.31 10.91 43.37
C LEU A 311 45.15 9.95 42.50
N GLN A 312 46.19 9.39 43.09
CA GLN A 312 47.19 8.55 42.39
C GLN A 312 46.62 7.24 41.80
N ASN A 313 45.43 6.80 42.23
CA ASN A 313 44.82 5.54 41.81
C ASN A 313 43.48 5.69 41.08
N LEU A 314 43.10 6.93 40.70
CA LEU A 314 41.86 7.17 39.97
C LEU A 314 41.93 6.50 38.58
N ASP A 315 40.98 5.60 38.32
CA ASP A 315 40.89 4.76 37.11
C ASP A 315 39.83 5.31 36.15
N SER A 316 38.68 5.72 36.68
CA SER A 316 37.55 6.22 35.88
C SER A 316 36.83 7.43 36.49
N VAL A 317 36.45 8.35 35.60
CA VAL A 317 35.54 9.46 35.90
C VAL A 317 34.38 9.37 34.92
N VAL A 318 33.19 9.03 35.43
CA VAL A 318 32.01 8.77 34.59
C VAL A 318 30.79 9.55 35.10
N PHE A 319 30.40 10.56 34.34
CA PHE A 319 29.15 11.28 34.53
C PHE A 319 28.05 10.57 33.77
N TYR A 320 26.86 10.45 34.36
CA TYR A 320 25.70 9.85 33.70
C TYR A 320 24.57 10.86 33.72
N HIS A 321 23.86 10.98 32.61
CA HIS A 321 22.59 11.69 32.58
C HIS A 321 21.45 10.67 32.45
N SER A 322 20.47 10.71 33.35
CA SER A 322 19.30 9.82 33.32
C SER A 322 18.18 10.35 32.43
N ASP A 323 18.08 11.66 32.22
CA ASP A 323 16.87 12.30 31.66
C ASP A 323 17.21 13.45 30.70
N CYS A 324 17.40 13.14 29.42
CA CYS A 324 17.73 14.07 28.31
C CYS A 324 16.77 15.27 28.07
N TYR A 325 15.77 15.51 28.93
CA TYR A 325 14.65 16.42 28.67
C TYR A 325 14.58 17.64 29.60
N GLN A 326 15.52 17.83 30.53
CA GLN A 326 15.50 18.98 31.43
C GLN A 326 16.76 19.82 31.32
N GLN A 327 16.58 21.11 31.00
CA GLN A 327 17.62 22.15 31.07
C GLN A 327 18.38 22.04 32.39
N SER A 328 19.59 21.52 32.32
CA SER A 328 20.40 21.20 33.49
C SER A 328 21.60 22.13 33.56
N THR A 329 22.04 22.42 34.79
CA THR A 329 23.31 23.10 35.05
C THR A 329 24.45 22.24 34.50
N MET A 330 25.16 22.76 33.51
CA MET A 330 26.21 22.08 32.77
C MET A 330 27.59 22.24 33.44
N LEU A 331 28.45 21.22 33.31
CA LEU A 331 29.82 21.25 33.87
C LEU A 331 30.65 22.36 33.24
N SER A 332 31.07 23.35 34.04
CA SER A 332 31.79 24.55 33.60
C SER A 332 33.32 24.50 33.77
N SER A 333 33.83 23.59 34.60
CA SER A 333 35.27 23.27 34.64
C SER A 333 35.52 21.78 34.98
N LEU A 334 36.55 21.18 34.36
CA LEU A 334 37.05 19.84 34.64
C LEU A 334 38.59 19.84 34.59
N ASN A 335 39.24 19.61 35.72
CA ASN A 335 40.70 19.50 35.79
C ASN A 335 41.13 18.14 36.34
N VAL A 336 41.82 17.33 35.50
CA VAL A 336 42.24 15.96 35.80
C VAL A 336 43.76 15.74 35.65
N GLN A 337 44.54 16.80 35.49
CA GLN A 337 45.97 16.75 35.10
C GLN A 337 46.86 15.93 36.06
N ASN A 338 46.47 15.82 37.35
CA ASN A 338 47.21 15.08 38.37
C ASN A 338 46.65 13.67 38.64
N CYS A 339 45.97 13.06 37.66
CA CYS A 339 45.43 11.70 37.74
C CYS A 339 46.17 10.72 36.80
N PRO A 340 47.42 10.30 37.12
CA PRO A 340 48.31 9.62 36.16
C PRO A 340 47.86 8.20 35.75
N LYS A 341 46.93 7.59 36.49
CA LYS A 341 46.37 6.27 36.19
C LYS A 341 44.98 6.31 35.54
N LEU A 342 44.47 7.50 35.22
CA LEU A 342 43.15 7.66 34.64
C LEU A 342 43.08 7.00 33.26
N ARG A 343 42.17 6.04 33.09
CA ARG A 343 41.97 5.26 31.85
C ARG A 343 40.74 5.69 31.07
N GLN A 344 39.71 6.16 31.76
CA GLN A 344 38.44 6.52 31.13
C GLN A 344 37.89 7.84 31.66
N ILE A 345 37.49 8.71 30.72
CA ILE A 345 36.69 9.89 30.97
C ILE A 345 35.44 9.80 30.09
N THR A 346 34.26 9.78 30.70
CA THR A 346 32.97 9.86 30.00
C THR A 346 32.15 10.99 30.62
N THR A 347 31.84 12.01 29.84
CA THR A 347 31.03 13.16 30.27
C THR A 347 29.78 13.32 29.40
N TYR A 348 28.71 13.82 30.00
CA TYR A 348 27.49 14.27 29.32
C TYR A 348 27.30 15.76 29.58
N GLU A 349 26.76 16.52 28.62
CA GLU A 349 26.28 17.91 28.84
C GLU A 349 27.34 18.87 29.43
N LEU A 350 28.37 19.18 28.63
CA LEU A 350 29.46 20.10 29.04
C LEU A 350 29.18 21.56 28.67
N ASN A 351 29.45 22.47 29.60
CA ASN A 351 29.54 23.92 29.37
C ASN A 351 30.97 24.43 29.63
N LEU A 352 31.96 23.58 29.34
CA LEU A 352 33.37 23.95 29.34
C LEU A 352 33.64 24.87 28.15
N THR A 353 34.56 25.83 28.28
CA THR A 353 35.13 26.51 27.09
C THR A 353 36.26 25.68 26.49
N THR A 354 37.07 25.04 27.33
CA THR A 354 38.24 24.24 26.93
C THR A 354 38.33 22.98 27.78
N LEU A 355 38.84 21.88 27.22
CA LEU A 355 39.17 20.64 27.94
C LEU A 355 40.63 20.26 27.70
N ASP A 356 41.43 20.18 28.76
CA ASP A 356 42.81 19.69 28.69
C ASP A 356 42.96 18.38 29.47
N VAL A 357 43.21 17.30 28.73
CA VAL A 357 43.50 15.95 29.21
C VAL A 357 44.85 15.45 28.67
N SER A 358 45.73 16.38 28.28
CA SER A 358 47.05 16.05 27.78
C SER A 358 47.94 15.39 28.83
N ASN A 359 48.95 14.65 28.38
CA ASN A 359 49.94 13.97 29.22
C ASN A 359 49.35 12.94 30.21
N LEU A 360 48.21 12.33 29.88
CA LEU A 360 47.64 11.21 30.64
C LEU A 360 48.09 9.87 30.02
N PRO A 361 49.16 9.23 30.55
CA PRO A 361 49.82 8.09 29.89
C PRO A 361 48.99 6.81 29.87
N LYS A 362 47.93 6.75 30.68
CA LYS A 362 47.03 5.61 30.81
C LYS A 362 45.66 5.84 30.20
N LEU A 363 45.37 7.03 29.64
CA LEU A 363 44.07 7.32 29.06
C LEU A 363 43.85 6.44 27.82
N GLU A 364 42.82 5.60 27.87
CA GLU A 364 42.41 4.69 26.80
C GLU A 364 41.19 5.26 26.07
N SER A 365 40.26 5.87 26.80
CA SER A 365 38.98 6.35 26.27
C SER A 365 38.64 7.77 26.75
N LEU A 366 38.36 8.66 25.80
CA LEU A 366 37.77 9.97 26.03
C LEU A 366 36.45 10.08 25.26
N GLN A 367 35.36 10.22 25.99
CA GLN A 367 34.01 10.33 25.42
C GLN A 367 33.30 11.57 25.95
N ILE A 368 32.86 12.42 25.03
CA ILE A 368 32.03 13.60 25.32
C ILE A 368 30.72 13.41 24.55
N LEU A 369 29.64 13.13 25.29
CA LEU A 369 28.35 12.74 24.74
C LEU A 369 27.30 13.81 25.04
N HIS A 370 26.29 13.90 24.17
CA HIS A 370 25.21 14.87 24.32
C HIS A 370 23.87 14.25 23.91
N CYS A 371 22.79 14.68 24.57
CA CYS A 371 21.43 14.30 24.20
C CYS A 371 20.96 15.10 22.96
N LEU A 372 20.44 14.43 21.93
CA LEU A 372 20.19 15.04 20.60
C LEU A 372 19.08 16.12 20.55
N TYR A 373 18.45 16.46 21.68
CA TYR A 373 17.17 17.18 21.74
C TYR A 373 17.19 18.61 22.34
N ASP A 374 18.28 19.06 22.97
CA ASP A 374 18.38 20.43 23.51
C ASP A 374 19.52 21.19 22.81
N TRP A 375 19.19 22.28 22.11
CA TRP A 375 20.11 22.99 21.20
C TRP A 375 20.75 24.23 21.82
N GLN A 376 20.60 24.45 23.13
CA GLN A 376 21.10 25.66 23.78
C GLN A 376 21.99 25.32 24.98
N GLY A 377 23.32 25.39 24.79
CA GLY A 377 24.23 25.53 25.93
C GLY A 377 25.67 25.02 25.81
N GLN A 378 26.20 24.68 24.63
CA GLN A 378 27.58 24.19 24.57
C GLN A 378 28.59 25.28 24.22
N ASN A 379 29.52 25.56 25.14
CA ASN A 379 30.62 26.52 24.97
C ASN A 379 31.97 25.86 24.61
N LEU A 380 32.03 24.53 24.43
CA LEU A 380 33.32 23.83 24.25
C LEU A 380 33.91 24.16 22.89
N THR A 381 35.03 24.90 22.90
CA THR A 381 35.73 25.40 21.70
C THR A 381 37.08 24.71 21.49
N HIS A 382 37.75 24.18 22.53
CA HIS A 382 39.08 23.57 22.38
C HIS A 382 39.23 22.28 23.19
N ILE A 383 39.80 21.23 22.59
CA ILE A 383 40.20 19.99 23.28
C ILE A 383 41.70 19.75 23.08
N ASN A 384 42.47 19.64 24.18
CA ASN A 384 43.85 19.19 24.18
C ASN A 384 43.95 17.79 24.79
N ALA A 385 44.15 16.78 23.95
CA ALA A 385 44.33 15.38 24.32
C ALA A 385 45.66 14.83 23.79
N SER A 386 46.70 15.67 23.78
CA SER A 386 48.04 15.31 23.30
C SER A 386 48.83 14.46 24.30
N ASN A 387 49.76 13.65 23.80
CA ASN A 387 50.65 12.79 24.59
C ASN A 387 49.89 11.73 25.44
N CYS A 388 48.82 11.16 24.88
CA CYS A 388 48.04 10.07 25.45
C CYS A 388 48.23 8.78 24.61
N PRO A 389 49.39 8.10 24.72
CA PRO A 389 49.80 7.06 23.77
C PRO A 389 48.89 5.82 23.73
N LEU A 390 48.07 5.59 24.77
CA LEU A 390 47.10 4.49 24.83
C LEU A 390 45.69 4.89 24.37
N LEU A 391 45.47 6.16 24.01
CA LEU A 391 44.15 6.65 23.59
C LEU A 391 43.76 5.97 22.28
N ASN A 392 42.73 5.13 22.35
CA ASN A 392 42.21 4.37 21.22
C ASN A 392 40.77 4.77 20.86
N VAL A 393 39.98 5.24 21.84
CA VAL A 393 38.61 5.70 21.70
C VAL A 393 38.58 7.20 21.96
N PHE A 394 38.27 7.96 20.90
CA PHE A 394 38.03 9.39 20.95
C PHE A 394 36.69 9.67 20.27
N ASP A 395 35.62 9.82 21.07
CA ASP A 395 34.24 9.99 20.59
C ASP A 395 33.66 11.30 21.13
N ILE A 396 33.37 12.23 20.22
CA ILE A 396 32.87 13.57 20.53
C ILE A 396 31.57 13.79 19.76
N LYS A 397 30.44 13.88 20.46
CA LYS A 397 29.10 14.05 19.84
C LYS A 397 28.41 15.30 20.35
N GLY A 398 27.84 16.06 19.42
CA GLY A 398 26.97 17.20 19.71
C GLY A 398 27.71 18.51 20.03
N THR A 399 29.04 18.58 19.93
CA THR A 399 29.84 19.78 20.27
C THR A 399 29.97 20.79 19.14
N TYR A 400 28.87 21.44 18.74
CA TYR A 400 28.83 22.30 17.55
C TYR A 400 29.72 23.55 17.60
N GLN A 401 30.09 24.03 18.79
CA GLN A 401 31.01 25.18 18.96
C GLN A 401 32.50 24.82 18.97
N LEU A 402 32.86 23.52 18.88
CA LEU A 402 34.24 23.08 18.91
C LEU A 402 35.02 23.72 17.75
N GLN A 403 36.12 24.42 18.04
CA GLN A 403 36.95 25.15 17.07
C GLN A 403 38.26 24.40 16.76
N SER A 404 38.88 23.76 17.77
CA SER A 404 40.12 23.01 17.58
C SER A 404 40.30 21.77 18.45
N ILE A 405 41.06 20.80 17.94
CA ILE A 405 41.43 19.56 18.63
C ILE A 405 42.95 19.31 18.48
N ASN A 406 43.65 19.11 19.59
CA ASN A 406 45.05 18.67 19.60
C ASN A 406 45.16 17.20 20.05
N LEU A 407 45.53 16.30 19.13
CA LEU A 407 45.70 14.86 19.36
C LEU A 407 47.16 14.40 19.16
N GLN A 408 48.12 15.32 19.22
CA GLN A 408 49.51 15.03 18.96
C GLN A 408 50.05 13.85 19.81
N ASN A 409 50.86 12.98 19.19
CA ASN A 409 51.55 11.83 19.79
C ASN A 409 50.63 10.73 20.35
N ASN A 410 49.44 10.55 19.79
CA ASN A 410 48.53 9.45 20.16
C ASN A 410 48.69 8.25 19.22
N SER A 411 49.73 7.45 19.45
CA SER A 411 50.12 6.33 18.57
C SER A 411 49.11 5.18 18.49
N SER A 412 48.21 5.02 19.47
CA SER A 412 47.19 3.95 19.46
C SER A 412 45.87 4.37 18.78
N LEU A 413 45.75 5.63 18.36
CA LEU A 413 44.53 6.15 17.76
C LEU A 413 44.35 5.58 16.34
N SER A 414 43.23 4.89 16.12
CA SER A 414 42.95 4.20 14.85
C SER A 414 41.89 4.90 14.00
N ASN A 415 40.91 5.55 14.64
CA ASN A 415 39.77 6.19 14.00
C ASN A 415 39.36 7.47 14.73
N ILE A 416 38.97 8.50 13.98
CA ILE A 416 38.41 9.75 14.47
C ILE A 416 37.16 9.99 13.65
N ILE A 417 36.04 10.12 14.36
CA ILE A 417 34.74 10.41 13.79
C ILE A 417 34.22 11.68 14.47
N LEU A 418 34.26 12.80 13.74
CA LEU A 418 33.79 14.11 14.24
C LEU A 418 32.44 14.50 13.62
N HIS A 419 31.47 13.57 13.63
CA HIS A 419 30.12 13.87 13.15
C HIS A 419 29.05 13.28 14.07
N ASN A 420 27.93 13.99 14.20
CA ASN A 420 26.73 13.43 14.81
C ASN A 420 25.97 12.69 13.70
N GLY A 421 25.77 11.39 13.82
CA GLY A 421 25.07 10.60 12.80
C GLY A 421 23.74 11.25 12.39
N ASN A 422 23.45 11.27 11.09
CA ASN A 422 22.19 11.62 10.40
C ASN A 422 21.35 12.84 10.87
N SER A 423 21.75 13.66 11.85
CA SER A 423 20.99 14.83 12.29
C SER A 423 21.16 15.98 11.28
N TYR A 424 20.05 16.46 10.74
CA TYR A 424 19.99 17.19 9.47
C TYR A 424 20.38 18.68 9.48
N GLU A 425 20.72 19.32 10.61
CA GLU A 425 20.64 20.80 10.62
C GLU A 425 21.90 21.61 11.03
N ASN A 426 22.90 21.09 11.76
CA ASN A 426 24.00 21.94 12.28
C ASN A 426 25.43 21.48 11.91
N ARG A 427 26.23 22.41 11.39
CA ARG A 427 27.67 22.28 11.07
C ARG A 427 28.52 22.48 12.32
N TYR A 428 29.62 21.73 12.48
CA TYR A 428 30.60 21.97 13.54
C TYR A 428 31.48 23.17 13.22
N SER A 429 31.78 23.99 14.24
CA SER A 429 32.68 25.16 14.12
C SER A 429 34.16 24.79 13.94
N ILE A 430 34.50 23.49 13.92
CA ILE A 430 35.88 23.03 14.00
C ILE A 430 36.60 23.30 12.68
N ASN A 431 37.76 23.93 12.78
CA ASN A 431 38.56 24.33 11.62
C ASN A 431 40.04 24.00 11.78
N ASN A 432 40.45 23.38 12.90
CA ASN A 432 41.84 23.01 13.17
C ASN A 432 41.92 21.66 13.90
N ILE A 433 42.76 20.77 13.40
CA ILE A 433 43.09 19.49 14.06
C ILE A 433 44.59 19.20 13.95
N ASN A 434 45.25 18.91 15.08
CA ASN A 434 46.65 18.48 15.09
C ASN A 434 46.75 16.95 15.29
N LEU A 435 47.18 16.25 14.23
CA LEU A 435 47.35 14.79 14.19
C LEU A 435 48.82 14.35 14.19
N THR A 436 49.76 15.24 14.52
CA THR A 436 51.20 14.94 14.44
C THR A 436 51.56 13.77 15.35
N GLY A 437 52.16 12.71 14.82
CA GLY A 437 52.52 11.51 15.60
C GLY A 437 51.41 10.46 15.77
N CYS A 438 50.23 10.64 15.16
CA CYS A 438 49.15 9.64 15.12
C CYS A 438 49.39 8.61 14.00
N THR A 439 50.29 7.65 14.21
CA THR A 439 50.81 6.79 13.13
C THR A 439 49.94 5.57 12.75
N ASN A 440 49.03 5.10 13.61
CA ASN A 440 48.16 3.93 13.34
C ASN A 440 46.80 4.27 12.72
N PHE A 441 46.63 5.51 12.29
CA PHE A 441 45.37 6.07 11.88
C PHE A 441 44.94 5.59 10.48
N THR A 442 43.77 4.94 10.35
CA THR A 442 43.31 4.36 9.07
C THR A 442 42.13 5.08 8.44
N ASN A 443 41.35 5.82 9.23
CA ASN A 443 40.14 6.51 8.77
C ASN A 443 40.00 7.89 9.42
N LEU A 444 39.84 8.93 8.60
CA LEU A 444 39.57 10.31 9.02
C LEU A 444 38.21 10.77 8.51
N ASP A 445 37.25 10.99 9.41
CA ASP A 445 35.97 11.61 9.06
C ASP A 445 35.80 12.96 9.77
N ILE A 446 35.95 14.03 8.99
CA ILE A 446 35.82 15.44 9.38
C ILE A 446 34.77 16.17 8.52
N ARG A 447 33.75 15.44 8.07
CA ARG A 447 32.66 16.04 7.28
C ARG A 447 31.83 17.04 8.09
N LYS A 448 31.17 17.99 7.42
CA LYS A 448 30.27 18.98 8.08
C LYS A 448 30.97 19.78 9.18
N CYS A 449 32.23 20.11 8.94
CA CYS A 449 33.05 20.95 9.80
C CYS A 449 33.22 22.34 9.15
N SER A 450 34.07 23.20 9.71
CA SER A 450 34.32 24.57 9.22
C SER A 450 35.76 24.75 8.73
N PHE A 451 36.42 23.69 8.26
CA PHE A 451 37.80 23.78 7.75
C PHE A 451 37.86 24.62 6.46
N THR A 452 38.75 25.63 6.45
CA THR A 452 39.06 26.45 5.26
C THR A 452 40.34 25.99 4.55
N ALA A 453 41.20 25.29 5.28
CA ALA A 453 42.38 24.59 4.80
C ALA A 453 42.57 23.30 5.62
N LEU A 454 43.12 22.26 5.00
CA LEU A 454 43.44 21.00 5.66
C LEU A 454 44.92 20.68 5.42
N SER A 455 45.69 20.66 6.50
CA SER A 455 47.09 20.22 6.47
C SER A 455 47.21 18.95 7.30
N LEU A 456 47.56 17.85 6.64
CA LEU A 456 47.72 16.55 7.29
C LEU A 456 49.22 16.22 7.41
N PRO A 457 49.68 15.70 8.56
CA PRO A 457 51.02 15.15 8.66
C PRO A 457 51.14 13.89 7.81
N ASN A 458 52.35 13.32 7.73
CA ASN A 458 52.53 11.99 7.13
C ASN A 458 51.73 10.95 7.95
N LEU A 459 50.66 10.42 7.36
CA LEU A 459 49.78 9.39 7.94
C LEU A 459 49.92 8.11 7.09
N PRO A 460 50.96 7.28 7.32
CA PRO A 460 51.36 6.22 6.39
C PRO A 460 50.34 5.07 6.27
N ASN A 461 49.38 4.99 7.20
CA ASN A 461 48.35 3.95 7.24
C ASN A 461 46.94 4.47 6.89
N LEU A 462 46.78 5.75 6.54
CA LEU A 462 45.48 6.35 6.25
C LEU A 462 44.95 5.82 4.92
N LYS A 463 43.82 5.10 4.97
CA LYS A 463 43.16 4.49 3.81
C LYS A 463 41.97 5.30 3.30
N THR A 464 41.23 5.91 4.23
CA THR A 464 39.99 6.63 3.91
C THR A 464 40.00 8.00 4.56
N ILE A 465 39.64 9.01 3.77
CA ILE A 465 39.39 10.38 4.24
C ILE A 465 38.06 10.90 3.72
N ASN A 466 37.24 11.42 4.62
CA ASN A 466 36.04 12.19 4.31
C ASN A 466 36.16 13.59 4.91
N CYS A 467 36.35 14.59 4.04
CA CYS A 467 36.37 16.00 4.41
C CYS A 467 35.28 16.80 3.66
N SER A 468 34.20 16.12 3.28
CA SER A 468 33.07 16.75 2.59
C SER A 468 32.31 17.78 3.45
N ASP A 469 31.62 18.72 2.81
CA ASP A 469 30.77 19.73 3.48
C ASP A 469 31.59 20.60 4.47
N ASN A 470 32.66 21.20 3.94
CA ASN A 470 33.56 22.13 4.63
C ASN A 470 33.65 23.44 3.83
N PHE A 471 34.69 24.24 4.07
CA PHE A 471 34.98 25.48 3.33
C PHE A 471 36.36 25.44 2.67
N LEU A 472 36.87 24.24 2.35
CA LEU A 472 38.24 24.06 1.89
C LEU A 472 38.45 24.79 0.56
N THR A 473 39.52 25.59 0.50
CA THR A 473 39.93 26.35 -0.69
C THR A 473 41.18 25.76 -1.36
N ASN A 474 41.86 24.84 -0.67
CA ASN A 474 42.96 24.03 -1.18
C ASN A 474 42.95 22.65 -0.49
N LEU A 475 43.37 21.61 -1.22
CA LEU A 475 43.58 20.26 -0.72
C LEU A 475 44.86 19.69 -1.34
N ASP A 476 45.71 19.13 -0.48
CA ASP A 476 46.90 18.40 -0.88
C ASP A 476 46.93 17.06 -0.13
N PHE A 477 47.17 15.98 -0.88
CA PHE A 477 47.25 14.61 -0.36
C PHE A 477 48.69 14.07 -0.43
N LEU A 478 49.68 14.94 -0.65
CA LEU A 478 51.09 14.59 -0.72
C LEU A 478 51.51 13.78 0.52
N ASN A 479 52.16 12.64 0.27
CA ASN A 479 52.63 11.66 1.25
C ASN A 479 51.57 10.72 1.87
N LEU A 480 50.30 10.77 1.44
CA LEU A 480 49.25 9.86 1.91
C LEU A 480 49.13 8.60 1.03
N GLN A 481 50.24 7.87 0.89
CA GLN A 481 50.44 6.79 -0.10
C GLN A 481 49.51 5.56 0.07
N ALA A 482 48.89 5.41 1.24
CA ALA A 482 47.96 4.32 1.55
C ALA A 482 46.49 4.64 1.23
N LEU A 483 46.17 5.87 0.78
CA LEU A 483 44.79 6.25 0.47
C LEU A 483 44.19 5.38 -0.63
N GLU A 484 43.02 4.82 -0.34
CA GLU A 484 42.18 4.03 -1.23
C GLU A 484 40.90 4.78 -1.60
N THR A 485 40.40 5.64 -0.70
CA THR A 485 39.15 6.41 -0.89
C THR A 485 39.28 7.85 -0.37
N ILE A 486 38.91 8.81 -1.21
CA ILE A 486 38.84 10.24 -0.89
C ILE A 486 37.44 10.75 -1.20
N THR A 487 36.75 11.30 -0.19
CA THR A 487 35.49 12.04 -0.37
C THR A 487 35.67 13.46 0.14
N CYS A 488 35.61 14.42 -0.77
CA CYS A 488 35.93 15.82 -0.49
C CYS A 488 34.98 16.82 -1.15
N GLY A 489 33.80 16.37 -1.60
CA GLY A 489 32.73 17.22 -2.17
C GLY A 489 32.16 18.27 -1.20
N LYS A 490 31.32 19.19 -1.68
CA LYS A 490 30.78 20.33 -0.90
C LYS A 490 31.87 21.17 -0.24
N ASN A 491 32.85 21.59 -1.04
CA ASN A 491 33.94 22.48 -0.66
C ASN A 491 34.07 23.63 -1.68
N ASN A 492 34.98 24.58 -1.40
CA ASN A 492 35.16 25.80 -2.18
C ASN A 492 36.41 25.75 -3.08
N LEU A 493 36.84 24.56 -3.51
CA LEU A 493 37.93 24.42 -4.50
C LEU A 493 37.43 24.87 -5.87
N THR A 494 38.23 25.73 -6.51
CA THR A 494 38.04 26.12 -7.92
C THR A 494 38.97 25.34 -8.86
N THR A 495 40.10 24.86 -8.35
CA THR A 495 41.05 23.99 -9.06
C THR A 495 41.56 22.90 -8.13
N LEU A 496 41.89 21.72 -8.67
CA LEU A 496 42.46 20.63 -7.89
C LEU A 496 43.47 19.83 -8.72
N VAL A 497 44.61 19.51 -8.12
CA VAL A 497 45.59 18.57 -8.67
C VAL A 497 45.59 17.33 -7.79
N VAL A 498 45.31 16.16 -8.36
CA VAL A 498 45.38 14.88 -7.66
C VAL A 498 46.53 14.09 -8.25
N HIS A 499 47.61 13.94 -7.48
CA HIS A 499 48.82 13.30 -7.96
C HIS A 499 49.43 12.32 -6.95
N ASP A 500 50.16 11.33 -7.48
CA ASP A 500 51.01 10.40 -6.70
C ASP A 500 50.28 9.61 -5.60
N LEU A 501 49.08 9.08 -5.92
CA LEU A 501 48.30 8.20 -5.04
C LEU A 501 48.16 6.80 -5.68
N PRO A 502 49.16 5.90 -5.51
CA PRO A 502 49.22 4.62 -6.24
C PRO A 502 48.15 3.59 -5.83
N ASN A 503 47.45 3.84 -4.71
CA ASN A 503 46.43 2.94 -4.17
C ASN A 503 45.00 3.51 -4.27
N LEU A 504 44.82 4.72 -4.81
CA LEU A 504 43.51 5.37 -4.87
C LEU A 504 42.58 4.61 -5.82
N ILE A 505 41.40 4.24 -5.33
CA ILE A 505 40.36 3.52 -6.09
C ILE A 505 39.14 4.41 -6.31
N ASN A 506 38.74 5.18 -5.29
CA ASN A 506 37.55 6.02 -5.28
C ASN A 506 37.91 7.49 -5.01
N PHE A 507 37.43 8.38 -5.87
CA PHE A 507 37.59 9.82 -5.69
C PHE A 507 36.27 10.55 -5.98
N ASP A 508 35.80 11.33 -5.01
CA ASP A 508 34.57 12.12 -5.11
C ASP A 508 34.80 13.58 -4.68
N TYR A 509 34.54 14.50 -5.62
CA TYR A 509 34.43 15.93 -5.39
C TYR A 509 33.11 16.47 -5.98
N SER A 510 31.97 15.96 -5.53
CA SER A 510 30.64 16.45 -5.97
C SER A 510 30.18 17.71 -5.21
N ASP A 511 29.23 18.46 -5.78
CA ASP A 511 28.57 19.63 -5.17
C ASP A 511 29.53 20.77 -4.79
N GLY A 512 30.43 21.14 -5.70
CA GLY A 512 31.48 22.14 -5.47
C GLY A 512 31.45 23.31 -6.47
N GLN A 513 32.60 23.95 -6.62
CA GLN A 513 32.82 25.05 -7.57
C GLN A 513 34.02 24.76 -8.50
N LEU A 514 34.33 23.49 -8.72
CA LEU A 514 35.54 23.08 -9.44
C LEU A 514 35.43 23.45 -10.92
N ALA A 515 36.32 24.33 -11.39
CA ALA A 515 36.38 24.76 -12.78
C ALA A 515 37.41 23.96 -13.59
N SER A 516 38.42 23.38 -12.94
CA SER A 516 39.40 22.49 -13.57
C SER A 516 40.00 21.47 -12.60
N VAL A 517 40.37 20.31 -13.12
CA VAL A 517 41.04 19.23 -12.38
C VAL A 517 42.16 18.64 -13.22
N ASP A 518 43.28 18.30 -12.59
CA ASP A 518 44.39 17.58 -13.20
C ASP A 518 44.72 16.30 -12.43
N PHE A 519 44.98 15.22 -13.17
CA PHE A 519 45.29 13.89 -12.63
C PHE A 519 46.69 13.47 -13.08
N GLN A 520 47.51 13.02 -12.13
CA GLN A 520 48.86 12.53 -12.43
C GLN A 520 49.16 11.27 -11.61
N ASN A 521 49.60 10.19 -12.26
CA ASN A 521 50.06 8.97 -11.57
C ASN A 521 49.01 8.33 -10.62
N LEU A 522 47.83 8.00 -11.16
CA LEU A 522 46.72 7.35 -10.43
C LEU A 522 46.36 5.98 -11.05
N PRO A 523 47.28 4.98 -11.00
CA PRO A 523 47.19 3.76 -11.79
C PRO A 523 46.05 2.80 -11.39
N LYS A 524 45.39 3.01 -10.24
CA LYS A 524 44.33 2.12 -9.72
C LYS A 524 42.95 2.80 -9.63
N LEU A 525 42.82 4.05 -10.06
CA LEU A 525 41.56 4.78 -9.93
C LEU A 525 40.48 4.15 -10.82
N LYS A 526 39.36 3.77 -10.20
CA LYS A 526 38.24 3.09 -10.88
C LYS A 526 36.95 3.90 -10.87
N ASN A 527 36.69 4.63 -9.79
CA ASN A 527 35.44 5.35 -9.56
C ASN A 527 35.72 6.84 -9.36
N LEU A 528 35.13 7.67 -10.20
CA LEU A 528 35.38 9.11 -10.24
C LEU A 528 34.06 9.89 -10.31
N SER A 529 33.86 10.82 -9.39
CA SER A 529 32.65 11.66 -9.34
C SER A 529 32.96 13.15 -9.16
N PHE A 530 32.38 13.98 -10.02
CA PHE A 530 32.50 15.45 -10.03
C PHE A 530 31.15 16.14 -10.28
N ASN A 531 30.07 15.54 -9.79
CA ASN A 531 28.73 16.03 -10.07
C ASN A 531 28.54 17.45 -9.52
N ASN A 532 27.76 18.28 -10.19
CA ASN A 532 27.41 19.63 -9.74
C ASN A 532 28.68 20.50 -9.48
N ASN A 533 29.46 20.74 -10.54
CA ASN A 533 30.64 21.61 -10.53
C ASN A 533 30.60 22.58 -11.73
N GLN A 534 31.74 23.20 -12.07
CA GLN A 534 31.87 24.19 -13.13
C GLN A 534 32.89 23.75 -14.19
N LEU A 535 33.13 22.44 -14.34
CA LEU A 535 34.15 21.90 -15.24
C LEU A 535 33.78 22.20 -16.70
N THR A 536 34.70 22.82 -17.44
CA THR A 536 34.55 23.06 -18.89
C THR A 536 35.29 22.03 -19.74
N ASN A 537 36.25 21.33 -19.15
CA ASN A 537 37.01 20.24 -19.75
C ASN A 537 37.39 19.21 -18.66
N LEU A 538 37.52 17.94 -19.06
CA LEU A 538 37.94 16.83 -18.20
C LEU A 538 38.90 15.92 -18.96
N ILE A 539 40.14 15.82 -18.49
CA ILE A 539 41.20 15.04 -19.13
C ILE A 539 41.36 13.71 -18.37
N LEU A 540 41.07 12.59 -19.06
CA LEU A 540 41.05 11.25 -18.46
C LEU A 540 42.26 10.37 -18.85
N ALA A 541 43.19 10.87 -19.67
CA ALA A 541 44.28 10.06 -20.24
C ALA A 541 45.23 9.44 -19.20
N ASN A 542 45.34 10.04 -18.01
CA ASN A 542 46.24 9.61 -16.93
C ASN A 542 45.60 8.62 -15.93
N ILE A 543 44.36 8.18 -16.20
CA ILE A 543 43.56 7.30 -15.33
C ILE A 543 42.92 6.18 -16.17
N PRO A 544 43.72 5.23 -16.68
CA PRO A 544 43.28 4.30 -17.72
C PRO A 544 42.35 3.17 -17.25
N LEU A 545 42.17 3.00 -15.93
CA LEU A 545 41.36 1.91 -15.34
C LEU A 545 39.99 2.38 -14.83
N ILE A 546 39.51 3.56 -15.22
CA ILE A 546 38.18 4.04 -14.79
C ILE A 546 37.10 3.11 -15.33
N GLU A 547 36.29 2.59 -14.42
CA GLU A 547 35.09 1.79 -14.70
C GLU A 547 33.80 2.61 -14.52
N LYS A 548 33.81 3.62 -13.63
CA LYS A 548 32.68 4.51 -13.35
C LYS A 548 33.08 5.98 -13.38
N LEU A 549 32.40 6.76 -14.22
CA LEU A 549 32.54 8.21 -14.32
C LEU A 549 31.18 8.90 -14.14
N GLU A 550 31.11 9.81 -13.17
CA GLU A 550 30.00 10.72 -12.97
C GLU A 550 30.52 12.17 -13.07
N CYS A 551 30.04 12.91 -14.05
CA CYS A 551 30.40 14.31 -14.27
C CYS A 551 29.18 15.15 -14.67
N ASN A 552 27.99 14.78 -14.19
CA ASN A 552 26.76 15.50 -14.52
C ASN A 552 26.68 16.88 -13.87
N ASN A 553 25.85 17.77 -14.44
CA ASN A 553 25.70 19.16 -13.99
C ASN A 553 27.05 19.91 -13.98
N ASN A 554 27.67 20.00 -15.15
CA ASN A 554 28.90 20.75 -15.39
C ASN A 554 28.74 21.60 -16.66
N LEU A 555 29.84 22.14 -17.18
CA LEU A 555 29.88 22.98 -18.38
C LEU A 555 30.73 22.32 -19.50
N LEU A 556 30.81 20.98 -19.52
CA LEU A 556 31.65 20.24 -20.46
C LEU A 556 31.12 20.40 -21.89
N ILE A 557 31.98 20.84 -22.80
CA ILE A 557 31.65 20.97 -24.23
C ILE A 557 32.08 19.71 -25.01
N ASN A 558 33.14 19.05 -24.55
CA ASN A 558 33.68 17.82 -25.13
C ASN A 558 34.05 16.85 -24.00
N LEU A 559 33.92 15.55 -24.27
CA LEU A 559 34.34 14.50 -23.35
C LEU A 559 35.03 13.38 -24.13
N ASN A 560 36.35 13.27 -23.98
CA ASN A 560 37.13 12.24 -24.66
C ASN A 560 37.16 10.95 -23.84
N LEU A 561 36.53 9.90 -24.35
CA LEU A 561 36.37 8.59 -23.70
C LEU A 561 37.17 7.47 -24.38
N GLN A 562 38.07 7.79 -25.31
CA GLN A 562 38.77 6.78 -26.08
C GLN A 562 39.63 5.86 -25.18
N ASN A 563 39.52 4.55 -25.42
CA ASN A 563 40.27 3.48 -24.74
C ASN A 563 40.00 3.34 -23.23
N LEU A 564 38.88 3.86 -22.71
CA LEU A 564 38.50 3.67 -21.30
C LEU A 564 37.61 2.42 -21.12
N PRO A 565 37.83 1.60 -20.08
CA PRO A 565 37.03 0.41 -19.78
C PRO A 565 35.74 0.74 -19.01
N LEU A 566 35.02 1.80 -19.42
CA LEU A 566 33.84 2.29 -18.70
C LEU A 566 32.67 1.28 -18.75
N LYS A 567 32.06 1.09 -17.58
CA LYS A 567 30.79 0.39 -17.37
C LYS A 567 29.65 1.35 -17.04
N TYR A 568 29.96 2.45 -16.35
CA TYR A 568 28.98 3.46 -15.93
C TYR A 568 29.44 4.85 -16.36
N LEU A 569 28.60 5.55 -17.11
CA LEU A 569 28.81 6.93 -17.51
C LEU A 569 27.55 7.77 -17.24
N ASP A 570 27.68 8.77 -16.37
CA ASP A 570 26.72 9.88 -16.29
C ASP A 570 27.43 11.20 -16.64
N CYS A 571 27.11 11.74 -17.81
CA CYS A 571 27.56 13.04 -18.28
C CYS A 571 26.39 13.99 -18.58
N SER A 572 25.24 13.77 -17.94
CA SER A 572 24.04 14.56 -18.15
C SER A 572 24.19 16.02 -17.73
N ASN A 573 23.34 16.92 -18.22
CA ASN A 573 23.35 18.35 -17.89
C ASN A 573 24.73 19.00 -18.13
N ASN A 574 25.16 18.95 -19.39
CA ASN A 574 26.40 19.55 -19.88
C ASN A 574 26.13 20.28 -21.21
N GLN A 575 27.18 20.61 -21.96
CA GLN A 575 27.09 21.27 -23.27
C GLN A 575 27.73 20.41 -24.38
N ILE A 576 27.69 19.08 -24.21
CA ILE A 576 28.36 18.14 -25.11
C ILE A 576 27.61 18.07 -26.43
N SER A 577 28.30 18.36 -27.54
CA SER A 577 27.71 18.34 -28.89
C SER A 577 27.95 17.03 -29.66
N SER A 578 28.99 16.27 -29.27
CA SER A 578 29.34 14.97 -29.83
C SER A 578 29.87 14.05 -28.75
N LEU A 579 29.32 12.85 -28.65
CA LEU A 579 29.69 11.85 -27.65
C LEU A 579 30.01 10.51 -28.33
N ALA A 580 31.27 10.10 -28.27
CA ALA A 580 31.74 8.85 -28.88
C ALA A 580 31.75 7.71 -27.84
N VAL A 581 30.68 6.90 -27.80
CA VAL A 581 30.54 5.74 -26.90
C VAL A 581 30.71 4.39 -27.59
N ASN A 582 30.80 4.36 -28.92
CA ASN A 582 30.83 3.14 -29.73
C ASN A 582 32.08 2.25 -29.51
N ASN A 583 33.08 2.71 -28.77
CA ASN A 583 34.26 1.92 -28.39
C ASN A 583 34.19 1.43 -26.93
N LEU A 584 33.15 1.80 -26.18
CA LEU A 584 32.95 1.41 -24.78
C LEU A 584 32.17 0.09 -24.69
N THR A 585 32.81 -1.01 -25.07
CA THR A 585 32.16 -2.34 -25.18
C THR A 585 31.71 -2.94 -23.85
N LEU A 586 32.15 -2.38 -22.72
CA LEU A 586 31.76 -2.79 -21.37
C LEU A 586 30.65 -1.91 -20.78
N LEU A 587 30.13 -0.92 -21.53
CA LEU A 587 29.17 0.05 -21.02
C LEU A 587 27.82 -0.62 -20.70
N GLU A 588 27.39 -0.48 -19.46
CA GLU A 588 26.16 -1.04 -18.89
C GLU A 588 25.15 0.08 -18.55
N PHE A 589 25.63 1.29 -18.22
CA PHE A 589 24.81 2.45 -17.90
C PHE A 589 25.30 3.69 -18.65
N LEU A 590 24.40 4.34 -19.39
CA LEU A 590 24.65 5.60 -20.07
C LEU A 590 23.55 6.62 -19.77
N ASN A 591 23.92 7.70 -19.08
CA ASN A 591 23.11 8.91 -18.99
C ASN A 591 23.86 10.07 -19.65
N CYS A 592 23.31 10.56 -20.76
CA CYS A 592 23.81 11.71 -21.52
C CYS A 592 22.71 12.77 -21.75
N ALA A 593 21.67 12.75 -20.92
CA ALA A 593 20.55 13.68 -21.00
C ALA A 593 20.96 15.15 -20.90
N HIS A 594 20.13 16.07 -21.39
CA HIS A 594 20.34 17.52 -21.29
C HIS A 594 21.72 17.96 -21.82
N ASN A 595 21.96 17.65 -23.09
CA ASN A 595 23.17 18.02 -23.83
C ASN A 595 22.78 18.58 -25.21
N GLN A 596 23.74 18.69 -26.13
CA GLN A 596 23.55 19.20 -27.49
C GLN A 596 23.89 18.14 -28.54
N ILE A 597 23.72 16.85 -28.19
CA ILE A 597 24.14 15.72 -29.03
C ILE A 597 23.20 15.60 -30.23
N SER A 598 23.77 15.64 -31.43
CA SER A 598 23.03 15.54 -32.71
C SER A 598 22.99 14.13 -33.29
N SER A 599 23.91 13.25 -32.89
CA SER A 599 23.92 11.83 -33.26
C SER A 599 24.58 10.99 -32.18
N LEU A 600 24.05 9.79 -31.96
CA LEU A 600 24.55 8.84 -30.96
C LEU A 600 24.68 7.46 -31.61
N ASN A 601 25.90 6.92 -31.64
CA ASN A 601 26.18 5.60 -32.23
C ASN A 601 26.36 4.56 -31.12
N LEU A 602 25.43 3.59 -31.07
CA LEU A 602 25.37 2.53 -30.05
C LEU A 602 25.80 1.14 -30.54
N THR A 603 26.37 1.02 -31.74
CA THR A 603 26.57 -0.27 -32.46
C THR A 603 27.30 -1.36 -31.67
N ASN A 604 28.19 -1.01 -30.73
CA ASN A 604 28.97 -1.97 -29.94
C ASN A 604 28.61 -1.98 -28.44
N ASN A 605 27.56 -1.28 -28.02
CA ASN A 605 27.18 -1.15 -26.61
C ASN A 605 26.17 -2.24 -26.21
N ASN A 606 26.44 -3.49 -26.58
CA ASN A 606 25.48 -4.61 -26.47
C ASN A 606 25.11 -4.98 -25.01
N ASN A 607 25.87 -4.50 -24.02
CA ASN A 607 25.65 -4.74 -22.59
C ASN A 607 24.85 -3.62 -21.91
N LEU A 608 24.39 -2.62 -22.67
CA LEU A 608 23.72 -1.45 -22.10
C LEU A 608 22.35 -1.83 -21.51
N GLY A 609 22.23 -1.73 -20.18
CA GLY A 609 21.03 -2.01 -19.40
C GLY A 609 20.24 -0.76 -18.99
N TYR A 610 20.77 0.43 -19.24
CA TYR A 610 20.12 1.72 -19.01
C TYR A 610 20.61 2.75 -20.04
N LEU A 611 19.67 3.44 -20.69
CA LEU A 611 19.96 4.51 -21.64
C LEU A 611 19.07 5.71 -21.37
N ASP A 612 19.67 6.84 -21.01
CA ASP A 612 19.02 8.15 -21.04
C ASP A 612 19.80 9.09 -21.98
N CYS A 613 19.14 9.46 -23.08
CA CYS A 613 19.62 10.41 -24.07
C CYS A 613 18.60 11.53 -24.31
N SER A 614 17.72 11.76 -23.33
CA SER A 614 16.66 12.77 -23.40
C SER A 614 17.22 14.20 -23.49
N TYR A 615 16.41 15.16 -23.93
CA TYR A 615 16.78 16.58 -24.03
C TYR A 615 18.09 16.79 -24.82
N ASN A 616 18.13 16.27 -26.04
CA ASN A 616 19.24 16.41 -26.99
C ASN A 616 18.70 16.89 -28.37
N GLN A 617 19.52 16.75 -29.42
CA GLN A 617 19.19 17.19 -30.78
C GLN A 617 19.18 16.00 -31.77
N LEU A 618 18.88 14.79 -31.28
CA LEU A 618 18.90 13.57 -32.09
C LEU A 618 17.75 13.59 -33.11
N THR A 619 18.05 13.29 -34.37
CA THR A 619 17.05 13.15 -35.45
C THR A 619 16.70 11.71 -35.79
N SER A 620 17.57 10.77 -35.40
CA SER A 620 17.37 9.33 -35.49
C SER A 620 18.13 8.64 -34.37
N LEU A 621 17.64 7.49 -33.94
CA LEU A 621 18.31 6.63 -32.97
C LEU A 621 18.17 5.17 -33.39
N ASP A 622 19.32 4.50 -33.57
CA ASP A 622 19.38 3.07 -33.81
C ASP A 622 19.92 2.35 -32.56
N ALA A 623 19.03 1.65 -31.89
CA ALA A 623 19.29 0.84 -30.69
C ALA A 623 19.05 -0.65 -30.97
N SER A 624 18.98 -1.07 -32.24
CA SER A 624 18.69 -2.46 -32.63
C SER A 624 19.74 -3.50 -32.22
N MET A 625 20.93 -3.07 -31.80
CA MET A 625 21.99 -3.96 -31.31
C MET A 625 21.93 -4.21 -29.79
N LEU A 626 21.10 -3.45 -29.07
CA LEU A 626 20.88 -3.65 -27.63
C LEU A 626 19.99 -4.86 -27.43
N LYS A 627 20.41 -5.87 -26.65
CA LYS A 627 19.69 -7.15 -26.53
C LYS A 627 18.65 -7.15 -25.42
N ASP A 628 19.05 -6.73 -24.22
CA ASP A 628 18.23 -6.69 -23.02
C ASP A 628 18.54 -5.43 -22.21
N ILE A 629 17.53 -4.60 -21.94
CA ILE A 629 17.60 -3.46 -21.02
C ILE A 629 17.02 -3.92 -19.67
N LEU A 630 17.60 -4.99 -19.13
CA LEU A 630 17.28 -5.61 -17.84
C LEU A 630 18.47 -5.39 -16.91
N SER A 631 18.47 -4.32 -16.13
CA SER A 631 19.60 -4.05 -15.22
C SER A 631 19.31 -4.50 -13.78
N ALA A 632 20.39 -4.74 -13.03
CA ALA A 632 20.39 -4.89 -11.57
C ALA A 632 20.08 -3.56 -10.82
N TYR A 633 19.70 -2.50 -11.54
CA TYR A 633 19.23 -1.23 -11.01
C TYR A 633 17.71 -1.18 -11.05
N PRO A 634 17.04 -0.46 -10.13
CA PRO A 634 15.60 -0.59 -9.89
C PRO A 634 14.66 -0.26 -11.07
N VAL A 635 15.16 0.12 -12.26
CA VAL A 635 14.35 0.34 -13.47
C VAL A 635 15.20 0.16 -14.74
N GLY A 636 14.87 -0.83 -15.58
CA GLY A 636 15.37 -0.91 -16.96
C GLY A 636 14.68 0.13 -17.84
N LEU A 637 15.30 1.30 -18.03
CA LEU A 637 14.73 2.46 -18.71
C LEU A 637 15.49 2.78 -20.01
N MET A 638 14.74 3.06 -21.08
CA MET A 638 15.23 3.75 -22.27
C MET A 638 14.49 5.09 -22.44
N ASP A 639 15.14 6.19 -22.10
CA ASP A 639 14.61 7.54 -22.30
C ASP A 639 15.33 8.23 -23.47
N CYS A 640 14.56 8.58 -24.50
CA CYS A 640 14.99 9.34 -25.67
C CYS A 640 14.05 10.53 -25.94
N SER A 641 13.32 10.98 -24.91
CA SER A 641 12.36 12.07 -25.00
C SER A 641 13.01 13.43 -25.24
N HIS A 642 12.21 14.42 -25.67
CA HIS A 642 12.68 15.79 -25.93
C HIS A 642 13.86 15.84 -26.92
N ASN A 643 13.70 15.17 -28.06
CA ASN A 643 14.64 15.17 -29.18
C ASN A 643 13.91 15.64 -30.45
N GLN A 644 14.47 15.34 -31.63
CA GLN A 644 13.88 15.62 -32.94
C GLN A 644 13.70 14.32 -33.75
N LEU A 645 13.53 13.18 -33.06
CA LEU A 645 13.54 11.85 -33.68
C LEU A 645 12.42 11.72 -34.70
N GLN A 646 12.79 11.40 -35.93
CA GLN A 646 11.86 10.99 -36.99
C GLN A 646 11.81 9.47 -37.14
N THR A 647 12.86 8.79 -36.68
CA THR A 647 12.99 7.33 -36.70
C THR A 647 13.62 6.84 -35.40
N LEU A 648 13.07 5.74 -34.87
CA LEU A 648 13.58 5.03 -33.71
C LEU A 648 13.58 3.53 -34.04
N ASN A 649 14.77 2.93 -34.09
CA ASN A 649 14.92 1.49 -34.37
C ASN A 649 15.31 0.74 -33.10
N ILE A 650 14.39 -0.08 -32.59
CA ILE A 650 14.55 -0.87 -31.36
C ILE A 650 14.32 -2.38 -31.63
N ALA A 651 14.43 -2.81 -32.88
CA ALA A 651 14.02 -4.15 -33.31
C ALA A 651 14.75 -5.32 -32.61
N GLY A 652 15.97 -5.09 -32.09
CA GLY A 652 16.72 -6.12 -31.35
C GLY A 652 16.63 -6.04 -29.83
N VAL A 653 15.84 -5.09 -29.28
CA VAL A 653 15.57 -5.01 -27.84
C VAL A 653 14.45 -5.99 -27.51
N HIS A 654 14.77 -7.04 -26.75
CA HIS A 654 13.81 -8.09 -26.41
C HIS A 654 13.15 -7.88 -25.05
N SER A 655 13.78 -7.11 -24.14
CA SER A 655 13.23 -6.85 -22.81
C SER A 655 13.62 -5.46 -22.30
N MET A 656 12.66 -4.73 -21.72
CA MET A 656 12.82 -3.37 -21.17
C MET A 656 11.63 -3.04 -20.26
N ASN A 657 11.83 -2.40 -19.09
CA ASN A 657 10.73 -2.06 -18.19
C ASN A 657 9.96 -0.82 -18.65
N GLU A 658 10.64 0.22 -19.11
CA GLU A 658 9.99 1.47 -19.52
C GLU A 658 10.69 2.09 -20.72
N ILE A 659 9.89 2.55 -21.69
CA ILE A 659 10.34 3.34 -22.82
C ILE A 659 9.69 4.73 -22.80
N ASN A 660 10.52 5.77 -22.91
CA ASN A 660 10.08 7.14 -23.08
C ASN A 660 10.63 7.73 -24.37
N PHE A 661 9.75 7.98 -25.33
CA PHE A 661 10.03 8.62 -26.62
C PHE A 661 9.19 9.88 -26.83
N SER A 662 8.63 10.46 -25.76
CA SER A 662 7.82 11.66 -25.81
C SER A 662 8.55 12.89 -26.38
N TYR A 663 7.82 13.88 -26.90
CA TYR A 663 8.37 15.12 -27.45
C TYR A 663 9.39 14.88 -28.57
N ASN A 664 8.94 14.23 -29.63
CA ASN A 664 9.71 13.90 -30.83
C ASN A 664 8.85 14.12 -32.11
N ASN A 665 9.34 13.70 -33.28
CA ASN A 665 8.64 13.82 -34.57
C ASN A 665 8.34 12.44 -35.18
N LEU A 666 8.10 11.41 -34.35
CA LEU A 666 7.85 10.05 -34.82
C LEU A 666 6.46 9.94 -35.47
N THR A 667 6.38 9.29 -36.63
CA THR A 667 5.12 9.00 -37.34
C THR A 667 4.63 7.57 -37.14
N ASN A 668 5.54 6.68 -36.74
CA ASN A 668 5.27 5.30 -36.38
C ASN A 668 6.25 4.83 -35.30
N ILE A 669 5.88 3.76 -34.60
CA ILE A 669 6.73 3.07 -33.64
C ILE A 669 6.43 1.56 -33.74
N ASN A 670 7.47 0.72 -33.67
CA ASN A 670 7.33 -0.74 -33.66
C ASN A 670 7.81 -1.27 -32.30
N LEU A 671 6.90 -1.91 -31.57
CA LEU A 671 7.13 -2.47 -30.22
C LEU A 671 6.98 -4.00 -30.17
N ASP A 672 6.85 -4.67 -31.33
CA ASP A 672 6.45 -6.07 -31.46
C ASP A 672 7.36 -7.09 -30.74
N ASN A 673 8.63 -6.73 -30.48
CA ASN A 673 9.66 -7.68 -30.00
C ASN A 673 9.96 -7.58 -28.50
N ILE A 674 9.27 -6.72 -27.73
CA ILE A 674 9.60 -6.44 -26.33
C ILE A 674 8.70 -7.26 -25.38
N SER A 675 9.28 -8.07 -24.49
CA SER A 675 8.53 -9.05 -23.67
C SER A 675 8.36 -8.71 -22.17
N ALA A 676 8.56 -7.45 -21.73
CA ALA A 676 8.49 -7.09 -20.30
C ALA A 676 8.26 -5.57 -20.03
N LEU A 677 7.41 -4.91 -20.83
CA LEU A 677 7.22 -3.46 -20.79
C LEU A 677 6.15 -3.06 -19.76
N LEU A 678 6.57 -2.40 -18.68
CA LEU A 678 5.69 -1.85 -17.64
C LEU A 678 5.17 -0.45 -17.98
N GLY A 679 5.90 0.34 -18.78
CA GLY A 679 5.54 1.73 -19.08
C GLY A 679 5.87 2.17 -20.51
N ILE A 680 4.91 2.83 -21.16
CA ILE A 680 5.05 3.44 -22.49
C ILE A 680 4.72 4.93 -22.39
N LYS A 681 5.71 5.80 -22.65
CA LYS A 681 5.54 7.24 -22.79
C LYS A 681 5.89 7.68 -24.21
N GLY A 682 4.88 8.08 -24.97
CA GLY A 682 4.98 8.45 -26.37
C GLY A 682 4.28 9.76 -26.74
N SER A 683 3.98 10.59 -25.75
CA SER A 683 3.25 11.84 -25.95
C SER A 683 3.97 12.87 -26.81
N ASN A 684 3.24 13.79 -27.43
CA ASN A 684 3.79 14.87 -28.26
C ASN A 684 4.66 14.34 -29.41
N ASN A 685 4.07 13.48 -30.24
CA ASN A 685 4.65 12.95 -31.48
C ASN A 685 3.67 13.14 -32.65
N GLN A 686 3.92 12.50 -33.80
CA GLN A 686 3.06 12.54 -35.00
C GLN A 686 2.49 11.15 -35.34
N LEU A 687 2.33 10.27 -34.35
CA LEU A 687 1.87 8.89 -34.55
C LEU A 687 0.44 8.87 -35.06
N THR A 688 0.17 8.06 -36.10
CA THR A 688 -1.18 7.88 -36.66
C THR A 688 -1.88 6.62 -36.16
N SER A 689 -1.10 5.62 -35.75
CA SER A 689 -1.56 4.35 -35.20
C SER A 689 -0.49 3.74 -34.30
N VAL A 690 -0.93 3.04 -33.25
CA VAL A 690 -0.06 2.21 -32.39
C VAL A 690 -0.71 0.84 -32.23
N ASP A 691 0.08 -0.21 -32.41
CA ASP A 691 -0.35 -1.61 -32.27
C ASP A 691 0.47 -2.28 -31.16
N LEU A 692 -0.21 -2.65 -30.06
CA LEU A 692 0.33 -3.38 -28.93
C LEU A 692 -0.19 -4.83 -28.87
N SER A 693 -0.88 -5.33 -29.89
CA SER A 693 -1.48 -6.67 -29.89
C SER A 693 -0.46 -7.81 -29.84
N LYS A 694 0.76 -7.56 -30.29
CA LYS A 694 1.86 -8.53 -30.28
C LYS A 694 2.72 -8.46 -29.02
N TYR A 695 2.42 -7.53 -28.13
CA TYR A 695 3.05 -7.45 -26.83
C TYR A 695 2.70 -8.72 -26.03
N TYR A 696 3.72 -9.49 -25.63
CA TYR A 696 3.55 -10.74 -24.90
C TYR A 696 4.14 -10.58 -23.50
N HIS A 697 3.39 -11.05 -22.50
CA HIS A 697 3.75 -10.98 -21.11
C HIS A 697 3.95 -12.39 -20.50
N ASP A 698 5.00 -12.55 -19.69
CA ASP A 698 5.49 -13.84 -19.16
C ASP A 698 4.77 -14.34 -17.89
N GLY A 699 3.75 -13.62 -17.43
CA GLY A 699 2.81 -14.06 -16.38
C GLY A 699 3.07 -13.53 -14.97
N TYR A 700 4.02 -12.62 -14.75
CA TYR A 700 4.34 -12.09 -13.41
C TYR A 700 3.72 -10.72 -13.03
N THR A 701 3.38 -9.84 -13.99
CA THR A 701 2.69 -8.54 -13.76
C THR A 701 1.39 -8.41 -14.56
N THR A 702 0.27 -8.14 -13.91
CA THR A 702 -1.07 -8.16 -14.56
C THR A 702 -1.47 -6.84 -15.26
N TYR A 703 -0.61 -5.82 -15.28
CA TYR A 703 -0.93 -4.47 -15.78
C TYR A 703 0.31 -3.77 -16.34
N THR A 704 0.17 -2.91 -17.36
CA THR A 704 1.15 -1.83 -17.60
C THR A 704 0.89 -0.71 -16.61
N GLU A 705 1.89 -0.27 -15.85
CA GLU A 705 1.73 0.79 -14.84
C GLU A 705 1.48 2.18 -15.46
N LEU A 706 1.85 2.38 -16.74
CA LEU A 706 1.74 3.68 -17.41
C LEU A 706 1.62 3.58 -18.95
N LEU A 707 0.58 4.18 -19.53
CA LEU A 707 0.41 4.35 -20.98
C LEU A 707 0.07 5.81 -21.32
N ASP A 708 1.04 6.60 -21.78
CA ASP A 708 0.83 7.98 -22.23
C ASP A 708 1.11 8.10 -23.74
N LEU A 709 0.04 8.27 -24.53
CA LEU A 709 0.11 8.54 -25.97
C LEU A 709 -0.54 9.89 -26.32
N SER A 710 -0.61 10.81 -25.35
CA SER A 710 -1.29 12.09 -25.53
C SER A 710 -0.63 12.98 -26.59
N ASN A 711 -1.39 13.90 -27.19
CA ASN A 711 -0.92 14.87 -28.18
C ASN A 711 -0.21 14.22 -29.39
N ASN A 712 -0.88 13.25 -30.01
CA ASN A 712 -0.48 12.61 -31.26
C ASN A 712 -1.54 12.87 -32.36
N ASN A 713 -1.41 12.18 -33.51
CA ASN A 713 -2.40 12.19 -34.58
C ASN A 713 -3.14 10.84 -34.70
N LEU A 714 -3.36 10.17 -33.57
CA LEU A 714 -3.89 8.81 -33.58
C LEU A 714 -5.29 8.77 -34.20
N THR A 715 -5.48 7.82 -35.11
CA THR A 715 -6.78 7.47 -35.70
C THR A 715 -7.26 6.11 -35.21
N THR A 716 -6.31 5.20 -34.95
CA THR A 716 -6.53 3.83 -34.48
C THR A 716 -5.52 3.48 -33.38
N LEU A 717 -5.97 2.76 -32.35
CA LEU A 717 -5.13 2.18 -31.30
C LEU A 717 -5.53 0.71 -31.07
N ILE A 718 -4.56 -0.19 -31.01
CA ILE A 718 -4.81 -1.63 -30.79
C ILE A 718 -4.11 -2.06 -29.49
N LEU A 719 -4.88 -2.50 -28.51
CA LEU A 719 -4.47 -2.93 -27.16
C LEU A 719 -4.77 -4.41 -26.88
N LYS A 720 -5.20 -5.18 -27.88
CA LYS A 720 -5.69 -6.56 -27.70
C LYS A 720 -4.57 -7.57 -27.46
N ASN A 721 -4.14 -7.73 -26.21
CA ASN A 721 -3.01 -8.59 -25.84
C ASN A 721 -3.22 -9.37 -24.52
N ASN A 722 -4.42 -9.31 -23.93
CA ASN A 722 -4.83 -9.87 -22.65
C ASN A 722 -4.16 -9.24 -21.42
N ILE A 723 -3.64 -8.02 -21.54
CA ILE A 723 -3.13 -7.22 -20.44
C ILE A 723 -4.21 -6.16 -20.14
N THR A 724 -4.11 -5.51 -18.97
CA THR A 724 -4.95 -4.37 -18.66
C THR A 724 -4.06 -3.14 -18.60
N GLU A 725 -4.15 -2.32 -19.64
CA GLU A 725 -3.34 -1.12 -19.86
C GLU A 725 -4.03 0.14 -19.33
N VAL A 726 -5.33 0.04 -19.07
CA VAL A 726 -6.14 1.14 -18.56
C VAL A 726 -5.96 1.25 -17.06
N THR A 727 -5.13 2.20 -16.65
CA THR A 727 -4.87 2.53 -15.27
C THR A 727 -5.20 4.02 -15.03
N PRO A 728 -5.19 4.51 -13.78
CA PRO A 728 -5.35 5.94 -13.51
C PRO A 728 -4.29 6.83 -14.17
N TYR A 729 -3.23 6.24 -14.72
CA TYR A 729 -2.14 6.95 -15.38
C TYR A 729 -2.20 6.87 -16.91
N THR A 730 -3.24 6.26 -17.48
CA THR A 730 -3.44 6.22 -18.94
C THR A 730 -3.87 7.59 -19.47
N ASP A 731 -3.14 8.14 -20.44
CA ASP A 731 -3.46 9.43 -21.08
C ASP A 731 -3.46 9.32 -22.61
N LEU A 732 -4.65 9.51 -23.19
CA LEU A 732 -4.88 9.54 -24.64
C LEU A 732 -5.34 10.92 -25.14
N SER A 733 -5.28 11.95 -24.27
CA SER A 733 -5.73 13.31 -24.60
C SER A 733 -4.95 13.93 -25.76
N GLY A 734 -5.45 15.01 -26.37
CA GLY A 734 -4.83 15.61 -27.56
C GLY A 734 -4.87 14.76 -28.86
N ASN A 735 -5.67 13.69 -28.94
CA ASN A 735 -5.89 12.87 -30.14
C ASN A 735 -7.31 13.01 -30.71
N PRO A 736 -7.72 14.18 -31.24
CA PRO A 736 -9.11 14.45 -31.62
C PRO A 736 -9.65 13.60 -32.78
N ASN A 737 -8.77 12.98 -33.57
CA ASN A 737 -9.13 12.13 -34.71
C ASN A 737 -9.18 10.63 -34.35
N LEU A 738 -8.99 10.28 -33.08
CA LEU A 738 -9.05 8.90 -32.62
C LEU A 738 -10.49 8.40 -32.75
N HIS A 739 -10.73 7.53 -33.73
CA HIS A 739 -12.07 7.04 -34.08
C HIS A 739 -12.25 5.56 -33.77
N TYR A 740 -11.16 4.82 -33.50
CA TYR A 740 -11.22 3.40 -33.21
C TYR A 740 -10.17 2.95 -32.18
N ILE A 741 -10.61 2.21 -31.17
CA ILE A 741 -9.76 1.49 -30.22
C ILE A 741 -10.20 0.02 -30.21
N CYS A 742 -9.28 -0.89 -30.49
CA CYS A 742 -9.47 -2.31 -30.19
C CYS A 742 -8.81 -2.65 -28.87
N CYS A 743 -9.53 -3.26 -27.93
CA CYS A 743 -9.00 -3.57 -26.60
C CYS A 743 -9.51 -4.92 -26.06
N ASP A 744 -9.07 -5.31 -24.87
CA ASP A 744 -9.63 -6.47 -24.20
C ASP A 744 -11.00 -6.21 -23.57
N ASP A 745 -11.80 -7.27 -23.40
CA ASP A 745 -13.18 -7.16 -22.92
C ASP A 745 -13.25 -6.44 -21.55
N VAL A 746 -12.23 -6.66 -20.71
CA VAL A 746 -12.12 -6.07 -19.37
C VAL A 746 -11.89 -4.56 -19.39
N GLU A 747 -11.32 -4.03 -20.48
CA GLU A 747 -10.88 -2.64 -20.58
C GLU A 747 -11.94 -1.70 -21.19
N ILE A 748 -12.96 -2.27 -21.84
CA ILE A 748 -13.96 -1.53 -22.61
C ILE A 748 -14.60 -0.41 -21.79
N ASN A 749 -15.06 -0.71 -20.57
CA ASN A 749 -15.77 0.26 -19.75
C ASN A 749 -14.87 1.42 -19.32
N ASP A 750 -13.63 1.11 -18.95
CA ASP A 750 -12.67 2.12 -18.47
C ASP A 750 -12.19 3.02 -19.63
N LEU A 751 -11.94 2.44 -20.80
CA LEU A 751 -11.65 3.20 -22.03
C LEU A 751 -12.84 4.05 -22.47
N GLN A 752 -14.07 3.54 -22.39
CA GLN A 752 -15.27 4.31 -22.71
C GLN A 752 -15.43 5.52 -21.79
N ALA A 753 -15.19 5.36 -20.49
CA ALA A 753 -15.20 6.46 -19.53
C ALA A 753 -14.12 7.51 -19.86
N LEU A 754 -12.89 7.05 -20.14
CA LEU A 754 -11.74 7.90 -20.46
C LEU A 754 -11.95 8.71 -21.74
N ILE A 755 -12.36 8.05 -22.82
CA ILE A 755 -12.63 8.68 -24.13
C ILE A 755 -13.82 9.65 -24.04
N SER A 756 -14.85 9.31 -23.27
CA SER A 756 -15.99 10.21 -23.02
C SER A 756 -15.57 11.50 -22.32
N GLN A 757 -14.61 11.43 -21.38
CA GLN A 757 -14.05 12.61 -20.72
C GLN A 757 -13.35 13.56 -21.70
N TYR A 758 -12.72 13.02 -22.75
CA TYR A 758 -12.06 13.82 -23.78
C TYR A 758 -13.02 14.34 -24.86
N GLY A 759 -14.25 13.83 -24.93
CA GLY A 759 -15.25 14.20 -25.93
C GLY A 759 -14.95 13.66 -27.33
N TYR A 760 -14.23 12.55 -27.44
CA TYR A 760 -13.89 11.94 -28.73
C TYR A 760 -15.04 11.08 -29.26
N ASN A 761 -15.22 11.07 -30.57
CA ASN A 761 -16.14 10.15 -31.25
C ASN A 761 -15.38 8.89 -31.66
N CYS A 762 -15.10 8.02 -30.69
CA CYS A 762 -14.29 6.82 -30.87
C CYS A 762 -15.10 5.55 -30.59
N ASN A 763 -15.07 4.61 -31.53
CA ASN A 763 -15.63 3.27 -31.36
C ASN A 763 -14.64 2.39 -30.59
N ILE A 764 -15.09 1.77 -29.50
CA ILE A 764 -14.26 0.93 -28.62
C ILE A 764 -14.90 -0.45 -28.55
N ASN A 765 -14.21 -1.47 -29.04
CA ASN A 765 -14.69 -2.86 -29.01
C ASN A 765 -13.54 -3.87 -29.08
N THR A 766 -13.87 -5.17 -29.07
CA THR A 766 -12.87 -6.25 -29.13
C THR A 766 -12.57 -6.74 -30.55
N TYR A 767 -13.16 -6.12 -31.57
CA TYR A 767 -13.10 -6.58 -32.97
C TYR A 767 -11.92 -6.00 -33.75
N CYS A 768 -10.69 -6.40 -33.41
CA CYS A 768 -9.51 -5.86 -34.10
C CYS A 768 -9.41 -6.30 -35.57
N ASN A 769 -9.96 -7.49 -35.88
CA ASN A 769 -9.99 -8.15 -37.20
C ASN A 769 -11.00 -9.34 -37.14
N PHE A 770 -11.65 -9.71 -38.26
CA PHE A 770 -12.55 -10.88 -38.34
C PHE A 770 -11.83 -12.24 -38.44
N THR A 771 -10.50 -12.20 -38.45
CA THR A 771 -9.64 -13.32 -38.07
C THR A 771 -9.11 -13.00 -36.68
N PRO A 772 -9.06 -13.96 -35.73
CA PRO A 772 -8.53 -13.68 -34.41
C PRO A 772 -7.16 -13.00 -34.51
N GLY A 773 -6.94 -11.94 -33.74
CA GLY A 773 -5.60 -11.35 -33.59
C GLY A 773 -4.67 -12.31 -32.86
N GLY A 774 -3.36 -12.20 -33.10
CA GLY A 774 -2.36 -13.10 -32.52
C GLY A 774 -2.30 -14.46 -33.23
N ASN A 775 -1.72 -15.46 -32.57
CA ASN A 775 -1.64 -16.81 -33.11
C ASN A 775 -2.92 -17.62 -32.83
N TYR A 776 -3.48 -18.26 -33.86
CA TYR A 776 -4.68 -19.12 -33.77
C TYR A 776 -4.54 -20.32 -34.70
N ASN A 777 -5.37 -21.35 -34.61
CA ASN A 777 -5.38 -22.48 -35.53
C ASN A 777 -6.69 -22.52 -36.33
N THR A 778 -6.67 -23.13 -37.52
CA THR A 778 -7.84 -23.16 -38.42
C THR A 778 -8.23 -24.60 -38.76
N ILE A 779 -9.48 -24.97 -38.50
CA ILE A 779 -10.10 -26.21 -39.03
C ILE A 779 -10.91 -25.82 -40.27
N THR A 780 -10.59 -26.36 -41.43
CA THR A 780 -11.19 -25.97 -42.70
C THR A 780 -11.46 -27.16 -43.61
N GLY A 781 -12.25 -26.98 -44.65
CA GLY A 781 -12.47 -28.00 -45.66
C GLY A 781 -13.60 -27.65 -46.60
N THR A 782 -13.91 -28.59 -47.48
CA THR A 782 -15.03 -28.50 -48.43
C THR A 782 -16.03 -29.63 -48.20
N VAL A 783 -17.30 -29.34 -48.42
CA VAL A 783 -18.40 -30.29 -48.40
C VAL A 783 -18.96 -30.41 -49.82
N LYS A 784 -18.98 -31.64 -50.34
CA LYS A 784 -19.43 -31.94 -51.69
C LYS A 784 -20.55 -32.97 -51.71
N PHE A 785 -21.41 -32.88 -52.73
CA PHE A 785 -22.47 -33.84 -52.98
C PHE A 785 -22.05 -34.83 -54.07
N ASP A 786 -21.87 -36.09 -53.69
CA ASP A 786 -21.56 -37.18 -54.62
C ASP A 786 -22.87 -37.78 -55.15
N GLU A 787 -23.31 -37.26 -56.30
CA GLU A 787 -24.52 -37.72 -56.98
C GLU A 787 -24.30 -39.08 -57.68
N THR A 788 -23.09 -39.38 -58.13
CA THR A 788 -22.78 -40.56 -58.95
C THR A 788 -22.30 -41.77 -58.14
N ASN A 789 -22.15 -41.59 -56.84
CA ASN A 789 -21.67 -42.58 -55.88
C ASN A 789 -20.25 -43.08 -56.19
N ASN A 790 -19.39 -42.20 -56.72
CA ASN A 790 -18.00 -42.46 -57.08
C ASN A 790 -16.99 -41.86 -56.07
N GLY A 791 -17.48 -41.26 -54.98
CA GLY A 791 -16.72 -40.46 -54.02
C GLY A 791 -16.59 -39.01 -54.48
N CYS A 792 -16.54 -38.07 -53.52
CA CYS A 792 -16.52 -36.64 -53.79
C CYS A 792 -15.21 -36.17 -54.47
N ASP A 793 -15.19 -36.16 -55.80
CA ASP A 793 -14.10 -35.70 -56.64
C ASP A 793 -14.21 -34.21 -57.00
N THR A 794 -13.29 -33.70 -57.83
CA THR A 794 -13.25 -32.28 -58.18
C THR A 794 -14.46 -31.80 -58.98
N ASN A 795 -15.14 -32.70 -59.69
CA ASN A 795 -16.32 -32.42 -60.51
C ASN A 795 -17.62 -32.45 -59.70
N ASP A 796 -17.58 -33.00 -58.49
CA ASP A 796 -18.73 -32.96 -57.58
C ASP A 796 -18.96 -31.57 -57.02
N GLU A 797 -20.23 -31.26 -56.85
CA GLU A 797 -20.70 -29.91 -56.59
C GLU A 797 -20.74 -29.61 -55.11
N ALA A 798 -20.68 -28.31 -54.78
CA ALA A 798 -20.73 -27.84 -53.42
C ALA A 798 -22.05 -28.23 -52.74
N PHE A 799 -21.97 -28.83 -51.57
CA PHE A 799 -23.13 -29.08 -50.72
C PHE A 799 -23.30 -27.89 -49.77
N GLN A 800 -24.27 -27.03 -50.09
CA GLN A 800 -24.46 -25.74 -49.41
C GLN A 800 -25.31 -25.89 -48.15
N HIS A 801 -25.09 -25.01 -47.16
CA HIS A 801 -25.90 -24.87 -45.94
C HIS A 801 -26.04 -26.14 -45.08
N LEU A 802 -25.12 -27.09 -45.19
CA LEU A 802 -25.00 -28.17 -44.20
C LEU A 802 -24.61 -27.57 -42.85
N LYS A 803 -25.32 -27.93 -41.78
CA LYS A 803 -24.92 -27.52 -40.42
C LYS A 803 -23.72 -28.36 -39.98
N LEU A 804 -22.67 -27.68 -39.49
CA LEU A 804 -21.50 -28.29 -38.88
C LEU A 804 -21.35 -27.79 -37.44
N LYS A 805 -20.99 -28.70 -36.54
CA LYS A 805 -20.86 -28.47 -35.11
C LYS A 805 -19.45 -28.81 -34.66
N VAL A 806 -18.73 -27.88 -34.04
CA VAL A 806 -17.42 -28.11 -33.42
C VAL A 806 -17.53 -28.10 -31.91
N ASN A 807 -16.92 -29.09 -31.26
CA ASN A 807 -16.90 -29.25 -29.81
C ASN A 807 -15.47 -29.49 -29.33
N ASN A 808 -15.01 -28.72 -28.34
CA ASN A 808 -13.66 -28.82 -27.76
C ASN A 808 -13.62 -29.52 -26.38
N GLY A 809 -14.70 -30.18 -25.99
CA GLY A 809 -14.91 -30.81 -24.69
C GLY A 809 -15.66 -29.96 -23.66
N THR A 810 -15.71 -28.63 -23.82
CA THR A 810 -16.36 -27.71 -22.87
C THR A 810 -17.36 -26.76 -23.52
N THR A 811 -17.08 -26.29 -24.73
CA THR A 811 -17.95 -25.42 -25.51
C THR A 811 -18.31 -26.08 -26.84
N THR A 812 -19.38 -25.58 -27.43
CA THR A 812 -19.91 -26.06 -28.69
C THR A 812 -20.24 -24.86 -29.55
N GLU A 813 -19.66 -24.79 -30.74
CA GLU A 813 -19.97 -23.78 -31.75
C GLU A 813 -20.56 -24.45 -32.99
N GLU A 814 -21.48 -23.79 -33.68
CA GLU A 814 -22.10 -24.31 -34.90
C GLU A 814 -21.98 -23.29 -36.04
N THR A 815 -21.89 -23.78 -37.27
CA THR A 815 -21.84 -22.97 -38.51
C THR A 815 -22.61 -23.66 -39.63
N PHE A 816 -22.88 -22.93 -40.71
CA PHE A 816 -23.42 -23.49 -41.96
C PHE A 816 -22.38 -23.43 -43.06
N VAL A 817 -22.28 -24.50 -43.85
CA VAL A 817 -21.42 -24.55 -45.03
C VAL A 817 -21.83 -23.45 -46.01
N LYS A 818 -20.84 -22.75 -46.55
CA LYS A 818 -21.03 -21.63 -47.48
C LYS A 818 -21.55 -22.10 -48.84
N ASN A 819 -21.97 -21.14 -49.68
CA ASN A 819 -22.44 -21.39 -51.05
C ASN A 819 -21.40 -22.07 -51.96
N ASP A 820 -20.11 -21.88 -51.68
CA ASP A 820 -19.00 -22.52 -52.39
C ASP A 820 -18.62 -23.90 -51.83
N GLY A 821 -19.35 -24.38 -50.81
CA GLY A 821 -19.10 -25.65 -50.14
C GLY A 821 -18.01 -25.59 -49.07
N LYS A 822 -17.40 -24.43 -48.81
CA LYS A 822 -16.32 -24.28 -47.82
C LYS A 822 -16.86 -24.08 -46.40
N TYR A 823 -16.12 -24.58 -45.40
CA TYR A 823 -16.30 -24.24 -43.99
C TYR A 823 -14.96 -23.88 -43.33
N ASP A 824 -14.99 -23.04 -42.28
CA ASP A 824 -13.82 -22.60 -41.52
C ASP A 824 -14.20 -22.46 -40.02
N PHE A 825 -13.38 -22.99 -39.11
CA PHE A 825 -13.43 -22.75 -37.66
C PHE A 825 -12.06 -22.26 -37.18
N PHE A 826 -12.03 -21.19 -36.39
CA PHE A 826 -10.81 -20.69 -35.75
C PHE A 826 -10.76 -21.16 -34.30
N THR A 827 -9.62 -21.69 -33.88
CA THR A 827 -9.44 -22.42 -32.61
C THR A 827 -8.09 -22.10 -31.97
N GLN A 828 -7.89 -22.49 -30.72
CA GLN A 828 -6.58 -22.43 -30.04
C GLN A 828 -5.96 -23.84 -29.99
N ALA A 829 -4.92 -24.07 -29.19
CA ALA A 829 -4.46 -25.42 -28.87
C ALA A 829 -5.59 -26.23 -28.19
N GLY A 830 -5.73 -27.50 -28.54
CA GLY A 830 -6.76 -28.38 -27.98
C GLY A 830 -7.21 -29.49 -28.94
N ASP A 831 -8.13 -30.31 -28.43
CA ASP A 831 -8.81 -31.38 -29.16
C ASP A 831 -10.19 -30.93 -29.58
N PHE A 832 -10.48 -31.02 -30.88
CA PHE A 832 -11.74 -30.57 -31.47
C PHE A 832 -12.43 -31.71 -32.20
N THR A 833 -13.71 -31.91 -31.93
CA THR A 833 -14.59 -32.85 -32.63
C THR A 833 -15.56 -32.07 -33.50
N VAL A 834 -15.53 -32.30 -34.81
CA VAL A 834 -16.46 -31.69 -35.77
C VAL A 834 -17.48 -32.72 -36.21
N THR A 835 -18.77 -32.42 -36.12
CA THR A 835 -19.89 -33.27 -36.51
C THR A 835 -20.77 -32.58 -37.54
N ALA A 836 -21.16 -33.29 -38.58
CA ALA A 836 -22.06 -32.82 -39.62
C ALA A 836 -23.52 -33.23 -39.33
N GLU A 837 -24.44 -32.25 -39.39
CA GLU A 837 -25.85 -32.42 -39.05
C GLU A 837 -26.75 -31.99 -40.24
N PRO A 838 -26.99 -32.89 -41.22
CA PRO A 838 -27.91 -32.60 -42.33
C PRO A 838 -29.34 -32.33 -41.84
N GLU A 839 -30.05 -31.37 -42.46
CA GLU A 839 -31.44 -30.98 -42.13
C GLU A 839 -32.39 -32.21 -42.09
N ASN A 840 -32.21 -33.14 -43.04
CA ASN A 840 -32.93 -34.41 -43.13
C ASN A 840 -31.94 -35.59 -43.04
N PRO A 841 -31.51 -36.02 -41.84
CA PRO A 841 -30.41 -36.97 -41.69
C PRO A 841 -30.72 -38.38 -42.20
N SER A 842 -32.00 -38.75 -42.34
CA SER A 842 -32.40 -40.02 -42.95
C SER A 842 -32.17 -40.07 -44.46
N LEU A 843 -32.13 -38.92 -45.14
CA LEU A 843 -32.04 -38.84 -46.60
C LEU A 843 -30.60 -38.86 -47.13
N TYR A 844 -29.60 -38.72 -46.26
CA TYR A 844 -28.20 -38.56 -46.65
C TYR A 844 -27.24 -39.31 -45.73
N THR A 845 -26.15 -39.78 -46.32
CA THR A 845 -25.01 -40.36 -45.60
C THR A 845 -23.82 -39.41 -45.73
N VAL A 846 -23.33 -38.92 -44.60
CA VAL A 846 -22.21 -37.98 -44.53
C VAL A 846 -20.94 -38.73 -44.13
N THR A 847 -19.85 -38.55 -44.90
CA THR A 847 -18.58 -39.26 -44.70
C THR A 847 -17.38 -38.29 -44.74
N PRO A 848 -16.62 -38.12 -43.63
CA PRO A 848 -16.97 -38.57 -42.29
C PRO A 848 -18.15 -37.75 -41.73
N SER A 849 -19.07 -38.40 -41.01
CA SER A 849 -20.14 -37.70 -40.27
C SER A 849 -19.60 -36.96 -39.05
N THR A 850 -18.48 -37.45 -38.49
CA THR A 850 -17.73 -36.83 -37.40
C THR A 850 -16.24 -37.08 -37.60
N PHE A 851 -15.40 -36.08 -37.34
CA PHE A 851 -13.95 -36.21 -37.30
C PHE A 851 -13.35 -35.42 -36.15
N THR A 852 -12.10 -35.73 -35.79
CA THR A 852 -11.37 -35.03 -34.73
C THR A 852 -10.10 -34.40 -35.28
N THR A 853 -9.67 -33.30 -34.67
CA THR A 853 -8.39 -32.65 -34.94
C THR A 853 -7.77 -32.18 -33.63
N ASN A 854 -6.45 -32.28 -33.53
CA ASN A 854 -5.68 -31.82 -32.39
C ASN A 854 -4.72 -30.72 -32.85
N PHE A 855 -4.62 -29.66 -32.06
CA PHE A 855 -3.55 -28.68 -32.18
C PHE A 855 -2.75 -28.63 -30.88
N ALA A 856 -1.43 -28.87 -30.95
CA ALA A 856 -0.56 -28.92 -29.78
C ALA A 856 -0.22 -27.53 -29.22
N ASP A 857 -0.21 -26.52 -30.07
CA ASP A 857 0.07 -25.12 -29.76
C ASP A 857 -0.87 -24.20 -30.57
N SER A 858 -0.89 -22.92 -30.22
CA SER A 858 -1.59 -21.87 -30.97
C SER A 858 -0.56 -21.11 -31.80
N ASN A 859 -0.35 -21.53 -33.06
CA ASN A 859 0.70 -20.99 -33.93
C ASN A 859 0.32 -20.99 -35.44
N ASN A 860 -0.88 -20.55 -35.79
CA ASN A 860 -1.31 -20.44 -37.19
C ASN A 860 -1.37 -21.80 -37.91
N ASN A 861 -1.57 -22.90 -37.16
CA ASN A 861 -1.68 -24.23 -37.74
C ASN A 861 -3.02 -24.40 -38.46
N ILE A 862 -3.04 -25.21 -39.52
CA ILE A 862 -4.25 -25.48 -40.31
C ILE A 862 -4.49 -26.99 -40.38
N SER A 863 -5.72 -27.40 -40.06
CA SER A 863 -6.22 -28.76 -40.25
C SER A 863 -7.29 -28.74 -41.32
N THR A 864 -7.11 -29.54 -42.37
CA THR A 864 -8.04 -29.58 -43.51
C THR A 864 -8.73 -30.94 -43.60
N GLN A 865 -10.05 -30.96 -43.56
CA GLN A 865 -10.85 -32.19 -43.71
C GLN A 865 -12.02 -31.98 -44.67
N ASN A 866 -12.04 -32.67 -45.79
CA ASN A 866 -13.19 -32.63 -46.70
C ASN A 866 -14.30 -33.58 -46.22
N ILE A 867 -15.55 -33.22 -46.47
CA ILE A 867 -16.75 -33.99 -46.12
C ILE A 867 -17.46 -34.35 -47.41
N CYS A 868 -17.81 -35.62 -47.55
CA CYS A 868 -18.57 -36.11 -48.70
C CYS A 868 -19.98 -36.50 -48.29
N VAL A 869 -20.99 -36.01 -49.02
CA VAL A 869 -22.39 -36.34 -48.78
C VAL A 869 -22.95 -37.15 -49.94
N THR A 870 -23.52 -38.32 -49.62
CA THR A 870 -24.18 -39.22 -50.57
C THR A 870 -25.66 -39.34 -50.23
N LYS A 871 -26.53 -39.64 -51.20
CA LYS A 871 -27.97 -39.79 -50.98
C LYS A 871 -28.40 -41.20 -50.56
N ASN A 872 -29.40 -41.29 -49.69
CA ASN A 872 -30.05 -42.53 -49.26
C ASN A 872 -31.43 -42.68 -49.91
N GLY A 873 -31.55 -43.56 -50.90
CA GLY A 873 -32.80 -43.75 -51.65
C GLY A 873 -33.11 -42.58 -52.61
N ASN A 874 -34.36 -42.48 -53.06
CA ASN A 874 -34.84 -41.39 -53.90
C ASN A 874 -36.15 -40.83 -53.33
N VAL A 875 -36.04 -39.70 -52.65
CA VAL A 875 -37.15 -38.95 -52.05
C VAL A 875 -37.22 -37.60 -52.75
N LYS A 876 -38.43 -37.24 -53.19
CA LYS A 876 -38.76 -35.93 -53.78
C LYS A 876 -39.38 -35.08 -52.69
N ASP A 877 -38.91 -33.86 -52.49
CA ASP A 877 -39.45 -32.95 -51.48
C ASP A 877 -39.02 -31.51 -51.85
N LEU A 878 -39.99 -30.64 -52.12
CA LEU A 878 -39.78 -29.27 -52.63
C LEU A 878 -40.44 -28.23 -51.72
N GLU A 879 -39.66 -27.29 -51.19
CA GLU A 879 -40.19 -26.20 -50.36
C GLU A 879 -40.22 -24.89 -51.15
N VAL A 880 -41.26 -24.07 -50.93
CA VAL A 880 -41.32 -22.70 -51.41
C VAL A 880 -41.61 -21.74 -50.27
N VAL A 881 -40.94 -20.60 -50.26
CA VAL A 881 -41.15 -19.50 -49.30
C VAL A 881 -41.25 -18.19 -50.08
N PHE A 882 -42.16 -17.30 -49.65
CA PHE A 882 -42.33 -15.99 -50.24
C PHE A 882 -42.23 -14.92 -49.15
N ALA A 883 -41.33 -13.96 -49.32
CA ALA A 883 -40.97 -13.02 -48.27
C ALA A 883 -40.78 -11.59 -48.83
N PRO A 884 -41.04 -10.53 -48.04
CA PRO A 884 -40.75 -9.16 -48.44
C PRO A 884 -39.26 -8.86 -48.34
N VAL A 885 -38.76 -8.02 -49.24
CA VAL A 885 -37.43 -7.36 -49.15
C VAL A 885 -37.60 -5.88 -48.86
N THR A 886 -38.64 -5.26 -49.41
CA THR A 886 -39.07 -3.91 -49.05
C THR A 886 -40.57 -3.88 -48.74
N ASP A 887 -40.97 -2.95 -47.89
CA ASP A 887 -42.36 -2.76 -47.51
C ASP A 887 -43.25 -2.32 -48.68
N ALA A 888 -44.49 -2.82 -48.68
CA ALA A 888 -45.52 -2.36 -49.60
C ALA A 888 -46.08 -1.00 -49.17
N ARG A 889 -45.78 0.05 -49.95
CA ARG A 889 -46.29 1.41 -49.73
C ARG A 889 -47.16 1.86 -50.90
N PRO A 890 -48.31 2.53 -50.67
CA PRO A 890 -49.17 3.00 -51.74
C PRO A 890 -48.44 3.91 -52.73
N GLY A 891 -48.39 3.55 -54.01
CA GLY A 891 -47.77 4.34 -55.07
C GLY A 891 -46.27 4.13 -55.28
N PHE A 892 -45.65 3.21 -54.53
CA PHE A 892 -44.23 2.86 -54.64
C PHE A 892 -44.04 1.42 -55.11
N ASP A 893 -42.81 1.12 -55.51
CA ASP A 893 -42.38 -0.24 -55.81
C ASP A 893 -42.09 -1.00 -54.52
N ALA A 894 -42.56 -2.25 -54.46
CA ALA A 894 -42.32 -3.19 -53.39
C ALA A 894 -41.56 -4.41 -53.96
N VAL A 895 -40.47 -4.78 -53.31
CA VAL A 895 -39.60 -5.89 -53.71
C VAL A 895 -39.85 -7.07 -52.79
N TYR A 896 -40.01 -8.24 -53.37
CA TYR A 896 -40.22 -9.51 -52.69
C TYR A 896 -39.20 -10.53 -53.17
N LYS A 897 -38.93 -11.52 -52.33
CA LYS A 897 -38.09 -12.67 -52.64
C LYS A 897 -38.92 -13.94 -52.61
N VAL A 898 -38.87 -14.68 -53.71
CA VAL A 898 -39.36 -16.06 -53.75
C VAL A 898 -38.16 -16.99 -53.62
N ILE A 899 -38.21 -17.91 -52.67
CA ILE A 899 -37.17 -18.89 -52.38
C ILE A 899 -37.77 -20.27 -52.63
N TRP A 900 -37.08 -21.13 -53.36
CA TRP A 900 -37.45 -22.54 -53.47
C TRP A 900 -36.25 -23.45 -53.21
N ARG A 901 -36.50 -24.56 -52.51
CA ARG A 901 -35.47 -25.52 -52.09
C ARG A 901 -35.87 -26.94 -52.47
N ASN A 902 -34.89 -27.76 -52.81
CA ASN A 902 -35.06 -29.21 -52.86
C ASN A 902 -34.60 -29.81 -51.53
N LYS A 903 -35.56 -30.15 -50.67
CA LYS A 903 -35.32 -30.79 -49.37
C LYS A 903 -35.17 -32.31 -49.50
N GLY A 904 -35.55 -32.83 -50.67
CA GLY A 904 -35.40 -34.22 -51.06
C GLY A 904 -34.01 -34.47 -51.63
N ASN A 905 -33.70 -35.74 -51.87
CA ASN A 905 -32.39 -36.19 -52.35
C ASN A 905 -32.41 -36.60 -53.84
N THR A 906 -33.47 -36.22 -54.55
CA THR A 906 -33.63 -36.46 -56.00
C THR A 906 -33.60 -35.13 -56.73
N THR A 907 -32.76 -34.99 -57.76
CA THR A 907 -32.75 -33.83 -58.64
C THR A 907 -34.10 -33.65 -59.35
N LEU A 908 -34.71 -32.46 -59.25
CA LEU A 908 -36.07 -32.20 -59.75
C LEU A 908 -36.12 -31.00 -60.70
N SER A 909 -37.03 -31.07 -61.66
CA SER A 909 -37.38 -29.94 -62.54
C SER A 909 -38.86 -29.66 -62.38
N GLY A 910 -39.24 -28.39 -62.40
CA GLY A 910 -40.58 -27.97 -62.06
C GLY A 910 -40.80 -26.48 -62.23
N SER A 911 -41.85 -25.97 -61.60
CA SER A 911 -42.16 -24.54 -61.64
C SER A 911 -42.69 -24.03 -60.32
N VAL A 912 -42.31 -22.79 -59.98
CA VAL A 912 -42.88 -22.00 -58.89
C VAL A 912 -43.83 -20.96 -59.48
N SER A 913 -45.08 -20.92 -59.01
CA SER A 913 -46.09 -19.95 -59.41
C SER A 913 -46.51 -19.07 -58.24
N ILE A 914 -46.39 -17.75 -58.42
CA ILE A 914 -46.78 -16.72 -57.46
C ILE A 914 -48.06 -16.04 -57.94
N ASN A 915 -49.13 -16.17 -57.16
CA ASN A 915 -50.38 -15.46 -57.37
C ASN A 915 -50.38 -14.17 -56.55
N PHE A 916 -50.72 -13.05 -57.19
CA PHE A 916 -50.87 -11.74 -56.55
C PHE A 916 -52.20 -11.09 -56.94
N ASN A 917 -52.58 -10.00 -56.27
CA ASN A 917 -53.83 -9.29 -56.60
C ASN A 917 -53.59 -8.18 -57.63
N ASN A 918 -53.81 -8.49 -58.92
CA ASN A 918 -53.59 -7.55 -60.01
C ASN A 918 -54.56 -6.34 -60.04
N SER A 919 -55.58 -6.30 -59.17
CA SER A 919 -56.40 -5.09 -59.00
C SER A 919 -55.74 -4.07 -58.07
N LYS A 920 -54.85 -4.50 -57.17
CA LYS A 920 -54.16 -3.66 -56.18
C LYS A 920 -52.70 -3.34 -56.53
N MET A 921 -52.09 -4.13 -57.39
CA MET A 921 -50.68 -3.97 -57.78
C MET A 921 -50.43 -4.49 -59.20
N SER A 922 -49.31 -4.10 -59.79
CA SER A 922 -48.86 -4.61 -61.09
C SER A 922 -47.44 -5.16 -61.02
N PHE A 923 -47.15 -6.24 -61.74
CA PHE A 923 -45.79 -6.76 -61.87
C PHE A 923 -44.93 -5.75 -62.64
N LEU A 924 -43.77 -5.41 -62.09
CA LEU A 924 -42.81 -4.51 -62.72
C LEU A 924 -41.64 -5.27 -63.33
N SER A 925 -40.90 -6.03 -62.52
CA SER A 925 -39.73 -6.77 -62.99
C SER A 925 -39.38 -7.96 -62.10
N SER A 926 -38.58 -8.89 -62.65
CA SER A 926 -37.93 -9.96 -61.91
C SER A 926 -36.74 -10.45 -62.73
N VAL A 927 -35.73 -11.01 -62.06
CA VAL A 927 -34.48 -11.44 -62.72
C VAL A 927 -34.71 -12.65 -63.65
N LEU A 928 -35.61 -13.59 -63.30
CA LEU A 928 -35.78 -14.87 -64.01
C LEU A 928 -37.24 -15.36 -64.24
N PRO A 929 -38.24 -14.52 -64.55
CA PRO A 929 -39.60 -15.01 -64.79
C PRO A 929 -39.67 -15.81 -66.09
N SER A 930 -40.26 -17.01 -66.05
CA SER A 930 -40.47 -17.85 -67.24
C SER A 930 -41.74 -17.48 -68.01
N SER A 931 -42.78 -17.05 -67.31
CA SER A 931 -44.00 -16.49 -67.92
C SER A 931 -44.77 -15.62 -66.94
N ILE A 932 -45.50 -14.64 -67.46
CA ILE A 932 -46.41 -13.79 -66.70
C ILE A 932 -47.77 -13.83 -67.39
N SER A 933 -48.82 -14.21 -66.66
CA SER A 933 -50.18 -14.30 -67.19
C SER A 933 -51.16 -13.71 -66.18
N GLY A 934 -51.66 -12.51 -66.46
CA GLY A 934 -52.64 -11.83 -65.63
C GLY A 934 -52.12 -11.55 -64.22
N ASN A 935 -52.59 -12.33 -63.24
CA ASN A 935 -52.30 -12.19 -61.82
C ASN A 935 -51.31 -13.25 -61.29
N GLN A 936 -50.61 -13.95 -62.18
CA GLN A 936 -49.64 -14.99 -61.83
C GLN A 936 -48.28 -14.77 -62.50
N VAL A 937 -47.20 -14.92 -61.72
CA VAL A 937 -45.79 -14.97 -62.19
C VAL A 937 -45.25 -16.38 -61.98
N THR A 938 -44.69 -16.99 -63.04
CA THR A 938 -44.17 -18.37 -62.98
C THR A 938 -42.67 -18.42 -63.26
N PHE A 939 -41.94 -19.17 -62.46
CA PHE A 939 -40.51 -19.48 -62.58
C PHE A 939 -40.34 -20.96 -62.86
N ASN A 940 -39.84 -21.34 -64.03
CA ASN A 940 -39.47 -22.70 -64.35
C ASN A 940 -38.02 -22.93 -63.92
N PHE A 941 -37.77 -24.03 -63.21
CA PHE A 941 -36.43 -24.46 -62.86
C PHE A 941 -36.17 -25.86 -63.42
N THR A 942 -34.95 -26.08 -63.89
CA THR A 942 -34.50 -27.39 -64.38
C THR A 942 -33.33 -27.87 -63.54
N ASN A 943 -33.32 -29.16 -63.20
CA ASN A 943 -32.24 -29.82 -62.48
C ASN A 943 -31.91 -29.17 -61.12
N LEU A 944 -32.93 -28.79 -60.35
CA LEU A 944 -32.77 -28.35 -58.97
C LEU A 944 -32.24 -29.52 -58.14
N LYS A 945 -30.94 -29.45 -57.83
CA LYS A 945 -30.20 -30.50 -57.12
C LYS A 945 -30.66 -30.59 -55.66
N PRO A 946 -30.46 -31.75 -55.00
CA PRO A 946 -30.63 -31.90 -53.56
C PRO A 946 -29.94 -30.76 -52.78
N TYR A 947 -30.59 -30.23 -51.75
CA TYR A 947 -30.12 -29.10 -50.91
C TYR A 947 -29.92 -27.75 -51.58
N ALA A 948 -30.06 -27.66 -52.90
CA ALA A 948 -30.00 -26.39 -53.59
C ALA A 948 -31.08 -25.46 -53.02
N ASN A 949 -30.66 -24.29 -52.55
CA ASN A 949 -31.56 -23.16 -52.36
C ASN A 949 -31.42 -22.26 -53.57
N THR A 950 -32.54 -21.80 -54.10
CA THR A 950 -32.55 -20.85 -55.20
C THR A 950 -33.59 -19.80 -54.89
N ALA A 951 -33.28 -18.55 -55.23
CA ALA A 951 -34.17 -17.45 -55.01
C ALA A 951 -34.22 -16.52 -56.22
N SER A 952 -35.34 -15.81 -56.39
CA SER A 952 -35.48 -14.73 -57.35
C SER A 952 -36.20 -13.56 -56.70
N GLU A 953 -35.74 -12.35 -56.99
CA GLU A 953 -36.43 -11.13 -56.57
C GLU A 953 -37.51 -10.74 -57.57
N ILE A 954 -38.62 -10.23 -57.05
CA ILE A 954 -39.80 -9.81 -57.80
C ILE A 954 -40.18 -8.41 -57.32
N THR A 955 -40.30 -7.46 -58.25
CA THR A 955 -40.75 -6.10 -57.97
C THR A 955 -42.18 -5.92 -58.46
N PHE A 956 -43.06 -5.45 -57.58
CA PHE A 956 -44.42 -5.02 -57.90
C PHE A 956 -44.57 -3.52 -57.68
N ASN A 957 -45.24 -2.83 -58.59
CA ASN A 957 -45.68 -1.46 -58.36
C ASN A 957 -47.05 -1.48 -57.65
N ILE A 958 -47.13 -0.90 -56.45
CA ILE A 958 -48.34 -0.86 -55.64
C ILE A 958 -49.19 0.35 -56.03
N ASN A 959 -50.49 0.17 -56.25
CA ASN A 959 -51.36 1.27 -56.69
C ASN A 959 -51.33 2.46 -55.70
N PRO A 960 -51.29 3.71 -56.18
CA PRO A 960 -51.36 4.88 -55.31
C PRO A 960 -52.75 5.01 -54.67
N PRO A 961 -52.89 5.75 -53.56
CA PRO A 961 -54.18 5.99 -52.91
C PRO A 961 -55.11 6.85 -53.78
N THR A 962 -54.58 7.46 -54.84
CA THR A 962 -55.31 8.24 -55.86
C THR A 962 -55.72 7.42 -57.08
N HIS A 963 -55.45 6.10 -57.12
CA HIS A 963 -55.80 5.26 -58.25
C HIS A 963 -57.33 5.23 -58.48
N ALA A 964 -57.76 5.48 -59.72
CA ALA A 964 -59.15 5.87 -60.02
C ALA A 964 -60.22 4.81 -59.71
N THR A 965 -59.86 3.53 -59.71
CA THR A 965 -60.81 2.41 -59.54
C THR A 965 -60.47 1.44 -58.41
N ASN A 966 -59.19 1.28 -58.10
CA ASN A 966 -58.68 0.33 -57.11
C ASN A 966 -57.51 0.95 -56.31
N PRO A 967 -57.79 1.93 -55.42
CA PRO A 967 -56.77 2.51 -54.56
C PRO A 967 -56.31 1.50 -53.51
N VAL A 968 -55.04 1.60 -53.11
CA VAL A 968 -54.48 0.88 -51.96
C VAL A 968 -54.23 1.90 -50.85
N HIS A 969 -54.68 1.58 -49.64
CA HIS A 969 -54.53 2.43 -48.46
C HIS A 969 -53.64 1.77 -47.40
N ILE A 970 -53.04 2.59 -46.53
CA ILE A 970 -52.31 2.08 -45.36
C ILE A 970 -53.27 1.23 -44.51
N GLY A 971 -52.82 0.04 -44.12
CA GLY A 971 -53.60 -0.97 -43.41
C GLY A 971 -54.29 -2.00 -44.31
N ASP A 972 -54.26 -1.84 -45.64
CA ASP A 972 -54.73 -2.88 -46.55
C ASP A 972 -53.85 -4.13 -46.44
N ILE A 973 -54.46 -5.32 -46.62
CA ILE A 973 -53.72 -6.58 -46.71
C ILE A 973 -53.58 -6.99 -48.18
N LEU A 974 -52.33 -7.25 -48.59
CA LEU A 974 -51.97 -7.82 -49.88
C LEU A 974 -51.66 -9.30 -49.71
N ASN A 975 -52.52 -10.15 -50.30
CA ASN A 975 -52.39 -11.60 -50.19
C ASN A 975 -51.56 -12.13 -51.36
N PHE A 976 -50.56 -12.94 -51.03
CA PHE A 976 -49.73 -13.66 -51.97
C PHE A 976 -49.84 -15.17 -51.71
N SER A 977 -49.86 -15.96 -52.77
CA SER A 977 -49.76 -17.42 -52.68
C SER A 977 -48.70 -17.93 -53.65
N ALA A 978 -47.66 -18.55 -53.09
CA ALA A 978 -46.62 -19.26 -53.81
C ALA A 978 -46.93 -20.75 -53.83
N ASN A 979 -46.73 -21.39 -54.99
CA ASN A 979 -46.96 -22.82 -55.16
C ASN A 979 -45.81 -23.40 -55.97
N ILE A 980 -45.23 -24.52 -55.53
CA ILE A 980 -44.19 -25.24 -56.27
C ILE A 980 -44.70 -26.60 -56.77
N THR A 981 -44.23 -27.02 -57.95
CA THR A 981 -44.58 -28.28 -58.60
C THR A 981 -43.31 -29.01 -59.05
N PRO A 982 -43.33 -30.35 -59.24
CA PRO A 982 -44.47 -31.27 -59.19
C PRO A 982 -44.83 -31.75 -57.77
N LEU A 983 -46.13 -31.81 -57.45
CA LEU A 983 -46.65 -32.34 -56.18
C LEU A 983 -46.69 -33.88 -56.11
N SER A 984 -46.57 -34.55 -57.25
CA SER A 984 -46.72 -36.00 -57.33
C SER A 984 -45.47 -36.71 -56.80
N GLY A 985 -45.64 -37.42 -55.68
CA GLY A 985 -44.58 -38.15 -55.00
C GLY A 985 -43.68 -37.28 -54.12
N ASP A 986 -44.10 -36.04 -53.84
CA ASP A 986 -43.48 -35.15 -52.85
C ASP A 986 -43.72 -35.66 -51.42
N ALA A 987 -42.68 -35.62 -50.57
CA ALA A 987 -42.70 -36.17 -49.22
C ALA A 987 -43.39 -35.26 -48.20
N ASN A 988 -43.35 -33.94 -48.37
CA ASN A 988 -43.99 -32.98 -47.46
C ASN A 988 -44.83 -31.95 -48.22
N GLN A 989 -46.07 -32.33 -48.54
CA GLN A 989 -46.94 -31.46 -49.33
C GLN A 989 -47.31 -30.12 -48.67
N ASP A 990 -47.15 -30.00 -47.35
CA ASP A 990 -47.47 -28.77 -46.60
C ASP A 990 -46.49 -27.62 -46.93
N ASP A 991 -45.26 -27.92 -47.35
CA ASP A 991 -44.25 -26.89 -47.67
C ASP A 991 -44.15 -26.58 -49.18
N ASN A 992 -44.95 -27.27 -50.00
CA ASN A 992 -45.10 -26.96 -51.43
C ASN A 992 -45.93 -25.69 -51.69
N GLN A 993 -46.57 -25.12 -50.67
CA GLN A 993 -47.35 -23.89 -50.77
C GLN A 993 -46.99 -22.92 -49.65
N PHE A 994 -46.90 -21.63 -49.98
CA PHE A 994 -46.67 -20.58 -49.00
C PHE A 994 -47.66 -19.44 -49.21
N THR A 995 -48.32 -19.02 -48.13
CA THR A 995 -49.23 -17.86 -48.15
C THR A 995 -48.61 -16.74 -47.34
N TYR A 996 -48.49 -15.56 -47.94
CA TYR A 996 -47.97 -14.38 -47.26
C TYR A 996 -48.97 -13.23 -47.35
N ASN A 997 -49.28 -12.63 -46.20
CA ASN A 997 -50.26 -11.55 -46.06
C ASN A 997 -49.54 -10.27 -45.64
N GLN A 998 -49.10 -9.47 -46.61
CA GLN A 998 -48.41 -8.20 -46.35
C GLN A 998 -49.42 -7.13 -45.94
N THR A 999 -49.20 -6.48 -44.81
CA THR A 999 -49.91 -5.23 -44.48
C THR A 999 -49.24 -4.06 -45.20
N VAL A 1000 -50.03 -3.19 -45.83
CA VAL A 1000 -49.56 -1.97 -46.50
C VAL A 1000 -49.27 -0.90 -45.45
N VAL A 1001 -48.07 -0.33 -45.49
CA VAL A 1001 -47.58 0.57 -44.44
C VAL A 1001 -47.16 1.94 -44.98
N GLY A 1002 -46.89 2.88 -44.06
CA GLY A 1002 -46.35 4.21 -44.35
C GLY A 1002 -44.81 4.24 -44.32
N SER A 1003 -44.19 5.41 -44.12
CA SER A 1003 -42.73 5.49 -43.92
C SER A 1003 -42.33 4.72 -42.66
N TYR A 1004 -41.48 3.71 -42.82
CA TYR A 1004 -40.94 2.87 -41.75
C TYR A 1004 -39.42 2.71 -41.89
N ASP A 1005 -38.76 2.12 -40.90
CA ASP A 1005 -37.31 1.85 -40.92
C ASP A 1005 -37.01 0.70 -41.89
N PRO A 1006 -36.14 0.87 -42.91
CA PRO A 1006 -35.78 -0.19 -43.85
C PRO A 1006 -34.88 -1.29 -43.26
N ASN A 1007 -34.41 -1.14 -42.02
CA ASN A 1007 -33.72 -2.19 -41.27
C ASN A 1007 -34.71 -2.89 -40.33
N ASP A 1008 -35.25 -4.02 -40.76
CA ASP A 1008 -36.38 -4.69 -40.09
C ASP A 1008 -36.19 -6.22 -39.97
N ILE A 1009 -36.96 -6.80 -39.05
CA ILE A 1009 -37.16 -8.24 -38.96
C ILE A 1009 -38.66 -8.54 -38.96
N THR A 1010 -39.06 -9.52 -39.77
CA THR A 1010 -40.46 -9.88 -39.95
C THR A 1010 -40.66 -11.39 -39.82
N CYS A 1011 -41.66 -11.80 -39.01
CA CYS A 1011 -42.18 -13.16 -38.97
C CYS A 1011 -43.19 -13.35 -40.12
N LEU A 1012 -42.92 -14.29 -41.03
CA LEU A 1012 -43.68 -14.41 -42.28
C LEU A 1012 -45.07 -15.05 -42.07
N GLU A 1013 -45.25 -15.83 -41.00
CA GLU A 1013 -46.57 -16.35 -40.60
C GLU A 1013 -47.50 -15.27 -40.03
N GLY A 1014 -46.96 -14.08 -39.72
CA GLY A 1014 -47.68 -12.91 -39.25
C GLY A 1014 -47.70 -12.72 -37.73
N ASN A 1015 -48.40 -11.68 -37.28
CA ASN A 1015 -48.42 -11.25 -35.87
C ASN A 1015 -49.28 -12.15 -34.97
N THR A 1016 -50.02 -13.11 -35.55
CA THR A 1016 -50.86 -14.07 -34.84
C THR A 1016 -50.87 -15.41 -35.57
N ILE A 1017 -50.58 -16.49 -34.86
CA ILE A 1017 -50.65 -17.87 -35.37
C ILE A 1017 -51.63 -18.72 -34.55
N PRO A 1018 -52.30 -19.71 -35.15
CA PRO A 1018 -53.16 -20.64 -34.42
C PRO A 1018 -52.31 -21.61 -33.58
N LEU A 1019 -52.89 -22.14 -32.50
CA LEU A 1019 -52.25 -23.15 -31.63
C LEU A 1019 -51.71 -24.39 -32.39
N SER A 1020 -52.25 -24.72 -33.56
CA SER A 1020 -51.76 -25.80 -34.43
C SER A 1020 -50.39 -25.55 -35.08
N MET A 1021 -49.87 -24.32 -35.00
CA MET A 1021 -48.53 -23.95 -35.48
C MET A 1021 -47.46 -24.03 -34.38
N VAL A 1022 -47.84 -24.22 -33.11
CA VAL A 1022 -46.89 -24.45 -32.02
C VAL A 1022 -46.11 -25.74 -32.28
N GLY A 1023 -44.78 -25.68 -32.13
CA GLY A 1023 -43.88 -26.79 -32.44
C GLY A 1023 -43.48 -26.89 -33.91
N LYS A 1024 -44.08 -26.09 -34.79
CA LYS A 1024 -43.73 -26.02 -36.22
C LYS A 1024 -42.74 -24.89 -36.50
N TYR A 1025 -42.20 -24.90 -37.72
CA TYR A 1025 -41.30 -23.84 -38.20
C TYR A 1025 -42.03 -22.51 -38.34
N LEU A 1026 -41.40 -21.46 -37.85
CA LEU A 1026 -41.69 -20.07 -38.16
C LEU A 1026 -40.54 -19.51 -39.01
N HIS A 1027 -40.89 -18.72 -40.02
CA HIS A 1027 -39.95 -18.15 -40.97
C HIS A 1027 -39.71 -16.68 -40.67
N TYR A 1028 -38.44 -16.28 -40.69
CA TYR A 1028 -38.01 -14.92 -40.44
C TYR A 1028 -37.22 -14.38 -41.63
N MET A 1029 -37.51 -13.14 -41.99
CA MET A 1029 -36.69 -12.34 -42.91
C MET A 1029 -36.12 -11.16 -42.14
N VAL A 1030 -34.81 -10.97 -42.19
CA VAL A 1030 -34.12 -9.77 -41.71
C VAL A 1030 -33.66 -8.98 -42.92
N ASN A 1031 -34.10 -7.74 -43.05
CA ASN A 1031 -33.65 -6.82 -44.10
C ASN A 1031 -32.77 -5.72 -43.51
N PHE A 1032 -31.81 -5.25 -44.30
CA PHE A 1032 -30.95 -4.14 -43.93
C PHE A 1032 -30.59 -3.28 -45.14
N GLU A 1033 -30.44 -1.97 -44.92
CA GLU A 1033 -30.07 -0.98 -45.92
C GLU A 1033 -28.86 -0.18 -45.43
N ASN A 1034 -27.84 -0.02 -46.29
CA ASN A 1034 -26.75 0.90 -45.99
C ASN A 1034 -27.23 2.35 -46.15
N THR A 1035 -27.68 2.95 -45.06
CA THR A 1035 -28.12 4.36 -45.01
C THR A 1035 -26.97 5.37 -44.96
N GLY A 1036 -25.72 4.89 -44.96
CA GLY A 1036 -24.51 5.71 -44.99
C GLY A 1036 -24.19 6.30 -46.37
N THR A 1037 -23.17 7.17 -46.43
CA THR A 1037 -22.75 7.87 -47.66
C THR A 1037 -21.62 7.16 -48.42
N ALA A 1038 -21.10 6.05 -47.90
CA ALA A 1038 -20.02 5.26 -48.48
C ALA A 1038 -20.35 3.76 -48.45
N PRO A 1039 -19.72 2.93 -49.30
CA PRO A 1039 -19.92 1.48 -49.27
C PRO A 1039 -19.50 0.87 -47.93
N ALA A 1040 -20.35 0.01 -47.37
CA ALA A 1040 -20.02 -0.76 -46.17
C ALA A 1040 -19.25 -2.02 -46.56
N SER A 1041 -18.05 -2.19 -46.03
CA SER A 1041 -17.16 -3.30 -46.41
C SER A 1041 -17.60 -4.61 -45.75
N ASN A 1042 -17.99 -4.54 -44.48
CA ASN A 1042 -18.39 -5.70 -43.68
C ASN A 1042 -19.76 -5.46 -43.03
N ILE A 1043 -20.59 -6.49 -42.97
CA ILE A 1043 -21.88 -6.45 -42.27
C ILE A 1043 -21.99 -7.64 -41.32
N VAL A 1044 -22.40 -7.39 -40.08
CA VAL A 1044 -22.73 -8.45 -39.12
C VAL A 1044 -24.19 -8.29 -38.70
N VAL A 1045 -24.98 -9.34 -38.85
CA VAL A 1045 -26.35 -9.39 -38.30
C VAL A 1045 -26.34 -10.35 -37.12
N GLU A 1046 -26.55 -9.81 -35.93
CA GLU A 1046 -26.58 -10.52 -34.67
C GLU A 1046 -28.02 -10.71 -34.19
N MET A 1047 -28.35 -11.92 -33.73
CA MET A 1047 -29.64 -12.25 -33.14
C MET A 1047 -29.42 -13.02 -31.84
N GLU A 1048 -30.09 -12.61 -30.77
CA GLU A 1048 -30.18 -13.38 -29.54
C GLU A 1048 -31.52 -14.13 -29.52
N ILE A 1049 -31.46 -15.47 -29.57
CA ILE A 1049 -32.64 -16.33 -29.64
C ILE A 1049 -33.07 -16.69 -28.22
N ASN A 1050 -34.32 -16.41 -27.86
CA ASN A 1050 -34.85 -16.83 -26.56
C ASN A 1050 -35.03 -18.37 -26.53
N PRO A 1051 -34.28 -19.12 -25.70
CA PRO A 1051 -34.38 -20.57 -25.62
C PRO A 1051 -35.71 -21.06 -25.02
N ASP A 1052 -36.47 -20.19 -24.36
CA ASP A 1052 -37.80 -20.50 -23.84
C ASP A 1052 -38.87 -20.50 -24.95
N ASP A 1053 -38.66 -19.71 -26.01
CA ASP A 1053 -39.60 -19.54 -27.12
C ASP A 1053 -39.27 -20.48 -28.29
N PHE A 1054 -37.98 -20.73 -28.53
CA PHE A 1054 -37.50 -21.44 -29.72
C PHE A 1054 -36.56 -22.62 -29.41
N ASP A 1055 -36.64 -23.65 -30.25
CA ASP A 1055 -35.62 -24.69 -30.29
C ASP A 1055 -34.48 -24.27 -31.23
N ILE A 1056 -33.40 -23.69 -30.68
CA ILE A 1056 -32.26 -23.21 -31.46
C ILE A 1056 -31.57 -24.28 -32.30
N SER A 1057 -31.59 -25.54 -31.84
CA SER A 1057 -31.01 -26.66 -32.60
C SER A 1057 -31.71 -26.88 -33.95
N SER A 1058 -32.98 -26.47 -34.04
CA SER A 1058 -33.80 -26.57 -35.24
C SER A 1058 -33.54 -25.46 -36.26
N LEU A 1059 -32.76 -24.42 -35.93
CA LEU A 1059 -32.49 -23.28 -36.80
C LEU A 1059 -31.86 -23.75 -38.12
N GLN A 1060 -32.42 -23.31 -39.24
CA GLN A 1060 -31.93 -23.58 -40.59
C GLN A 1060 -31.85 -22.28 -41.40
N LEU A 1061 -30.66 -21.99 -41.94
CA LEU A 1061 -30.47 -20.87 -42.87
C LEU A 1061 -31.11 -21.20 -44.22
N GLN A 1062 -32.05 -20.36 -44.69
CA GLN A 1062 -32.79 -20.60 -45.92
C GLN A 1062 -32.16 -19.95 -47.13
N ASN A 1063 -31.76 -18.68 -47.04
CA ASN A 1063 -31.07 -17.93 -48.10
C ASN A 1063 -30.44 -16.65 -47.55
N THR A 1064 -29.36 -16.16 -48.17
CA THR A 1064 -28.77 -14.85 -47.87
C THR A 1064 -28.51 -14.07 -49.17
N SER A 1065 -28.57 -12.74 -49.08
CA SER A 1065 -28.26 -11.84 -50.20
C SER A 1065 -26.78 -11.91 -50.64
N HIS A 1066 -25.86 -12.09 -49.70
CA HIS A 1066 -24.42 -12.23 -49.94
C HIS A 1066 -23.88 -13.47 -49.22
N GLN A 1067 -22.68 -13.91 -49.58
CA GLN A 1067 -22.01 -15.01 -48.88
C GLN A 1067 -21.82 -14.65 -47.40
N SER A 1068 -22.42 -15.45 -46.52
CA SER A 1068 -22.35 -15.24 -45.08
C SER A 1068 -21.54 -16.33 -44.39
N TYR A 1069 -20.86 -15.93 -43.32
CA TYR A 1069 -20.26 -16.79 -42.32
C TYR A 1069 -21.20 -16.79 -41.12
N THR A 1070 -21.82 -17.92 -40.83
CA THR A 1070 -22.70 -18.02 -39.67
C THR A 1070 -21.95 -18.57 -38.47
N LYS A 1071 -22.08 -17.93 -37.32
CA LYS A 1071 -21.60 -18.45 -36.04
C LYS A 1071 -22.78 -18.58 -35.09
N ILE A 1072 -22.93 -19.75 -34.47
CA ILE A 1072 -23.90 -20.00 -33.41
C ILE A 1072 -23.10 -20.39 -32.16
N ASN A 1073 -23.27 -19.64 -31.08
CA ASN A 1073 -22.66 -19.92 -29.79
C ASN A 1073 -23.71 -19.75 -28.68
N GLY A 1074 -24.09 -20.85 -28.02
CA GLY A 1074 -25.16 -20.82 -27.04
C GLY A 1074 -26.50 -20.38 -27.67
N ASN A 1075 -27.07 -19.28 -27.20
CA ASN A 1075 -28.31 -18.68 -27.70
C ASN A 1075 -28.09 -17.53 -28.70
N LYS A 1076 -26.84 -17.20 -29.02
CA LYS A 1076 -26.47 -16.10 -29.92
C LYS A 1076 -26.17 -16.62 -31.33
N VAL A 1077 -26.71 -15.96 -32.34
CA VAL A 1077 -26.52 -16.26 -33.76
C VAL A 1077 -25.98 -15.03 -34.48
N GLU A 1078 -24.90 -15.19 -35.23
CA GLU A 1078 -24.24 -14.11 -35.97
C GLU A 1078 -24.12 -14.50 -37.43
N PHE A 1079 -24.56 -13.63 -38.34
CA PHE A 1079 -24.38 -13.76 -39.79
C PHE A 1079 -23.43 -12.67 -40.28
N MET A 1080 -22.20 -13.05 -40.60
CA MET A 1080 -21.15 -12.11 -41.02
C MET A 1080 -20.95 -12.15 -42.53
N MET A 1081 -21.09 -11.01 -43.20
CA MET A 1081 -20.85 -10.84 -44.63
C MET A 1081 -19.61 -9.95 -44.81
N LYS A 1082 -18.53 -10.53 -45.36
CA LYS A 1082 -17.23 -9.87 -45.47
C LYS A 1082 -16.96 -9.40 -46.89
N ASP A 1083 -16.28 -8.26 -47.01
CA ASP A 1083 -15.84 -7.65 -48.27
C ASP A 1083 -16.96 -7.51 -49.33
N ILE A 1084 -18.20 -7.36 -48.88
CA ILE A 1084 -19.35 -7.29 -49.78
C ILE A 1084 -19.46 -5.94 -50.47
N ASN A 1085 -18.83 -4.90 -49.89
CA ASN A 1085 -18.82 -3.53 -50.42
C ASN A 1085 -20.25 -3.05 -50.76
N LEU A 1086 -21.16 -3.18 -49.80
CA LEU A 1086 -22.57 -2.82 -49.98
C LEU A 1086 -22.71 -1.31 -50.21
N ALA A 1087 -23.05 -0.90 -51.42
CA ALA A 1087 -23.14 0.51 -51.81
C ALA A 1087 -24.15 1.31 -50.97
N ALA A 1088 -24.00 2.63 -50.95
CA ALA A 1088 -24.97 3.52 -50.30
C ALA A 1088 -26.38 3.32 -50.89
N ALA A 1089 -27.38 3.25 -50.01
CA ALA A 1089 -28.79 2.92 -50.32
C ALA A 1089 -29.01 1.52 -50.94
N ALA A 1090 -28.01 0.64 -50.94
CA ALA A 1090 -28.21 -0.76 -51.33
C ALA A 1090 -28.73 -1.59 -50.15
N HIS A 1091 -29.51 -2.63 -50.47
CA HIS A 1091 -30.16 -3.50 -49.50
C HIS A 1091 -29.49 -4.88 -49.43
N GLY A 1092 -29.60 -5.52 -48.28
CA GLY A 1092 -29.32 -6.93 -48.09
C GLY A 1092 -30.38 -7.59 -47.22
N ASN A 1093 -30.40 -8.92 -47.25
CA ASN A 1093 -31.37 -9.73 -46.53
C ASN A 1093 -30.82 -11.10 -46.09
N ILE A 1094 -31.43 -11.64 -45.03
CA ILE A 1094 -31.20 -12.99 -44.48
C ILE A 1094 -32.57 -13.64 -44.23
N ALA A 1095 -32.80 -14.80 -44.84
CA ALA A 1095 -33.97 -15.64 -44.62
C ALA A 1095 -33.59 -16.88 -43.81
N LEU A 1096 -34.29 -17.13 -42.70
CA LEU A 1096 -34.08 -18.28 -41.82
C LEU A 1096 -35.40 -18.87 -41.34
N LYS A 1097 -35.37 -20.11 -40.83
CA LYS A 1097 -36.50 -20.72 -40.13
C LYS A 1097 -36.06 -21.41 -38.84
N ILE A 1098 -36.93 -21.39 -37.84
CA ILE A 1098 -36.69 -21.98 -36.52
C ILE A 1098 -38.01 -22.51 -35.94
N LYS A 1099 -37.99 -23.65 -35.25
CA LYS A 1099 -39.19 -24.20 -34.60
C LYS A 1099 -39.47 -23.48 -33.29
N SER A 1100 -40.73 -23.11 -33.10
CA SER A 1100 -41.23 -22.72 -31.78
C SER A 1100 -41.20 -23.92 -30.82
N LYS A 1101 -41.09 -23.68 -29.51
CA LYS A 1101 -41.13 -24.75 -28.52
C LYS A 1101 -42.52 -25.37 -28.42
N ASN A 1102 -42.59 -26.69 -28.17
CA ASN A 1102 -43.85 -27.43 -28.08
C ASN A 1102 -44.70 -27.10 -26.84
N ASN A 1103 -44.15 -26.43 -25.84
CA ASN A 1103 -44.82 -26.12 -24.57
C ASN A 1103 -45.56 -24.77 -24.56
N LEU A 1104 -45.57 -24.04 -25.67
CA LEU A 1104 -46.28 -22.76 -25.77
C LEU A 1104 -47.80 -22.95 -25.82
N ALA A 1105 -48.54 -22.06 -25.18
CA ALA A 1105 -49.99 -22.10 -25.01
C ALA A 1105 -50.69 -20.84 -25.54
N SER A 1106 -52.03 -20.87 -25.56
CA SER A 1106 -52.85 -19.72 -25.94
C SER A 1106 -52.58 -18.52 -25.03
N GLY A 1107 -52.28 -17.36 -25.62
CA GLY A 1107 -51.92 -16.14 -24.90
C GLY A 1107 -50.41 -15.92 -24.74
N ASP A 1108 -49.58 -16.92 -25.06
CA ASP A 1108 -48.13 -16.75 -25.17
C ASP A 1108 -47.75 -16.03 -26.49
N SER A 1109 -46.54 -15.52 -26.55
CA SER A 1109 -45.98 -14.87 -27.74
C SER A 1109 -44.52 -15.27 -27.90
N VAL A 1110 -44.08 -15.41 -29.15
CA VAL A 1110 -42.66 -15.55 -29.47
C VAL A 1110 -42.15 -14.26 -30.11
N SER A 1111 -40.89 -13.88 -29.84
CA SER A 1111 -40.27 -12.66 -30.37
C SER A 1111 -38.85 -12.91 -30.86
N ASN A 1112 -38.47 -12.25 -31.96
CA ASN A 1112 -37.08 -12.17 -32.41
C ASN A 1112 -36.73 -10.72 -32.78
N LYS A 1113 -35.47 -10.36 -32.54
CA LYS A 1113 -34.87 -9.06 -32.87
C LYS A 1113 -33.49 -9.28 -33.48
N ALA A 1114 -33.05 -8.37 -34.35
CA ALA A 1114 -31.69 -8.38 -34.90
C ALA A 1114 -30.97 -7.05 -34.66
N ASN A 1115 -29.65 -7.13 -34.48
CA ASN A 1115 -28.72 -6.00 -34.40
C ASN A 1115 -27.83 -6.04 -35.65
N ILE A 1116 -27.84 -4.97 -36.45
CA ILE A 1116 -27.12 -4.91 -37.73
C ILE A 1116 -25.94 -3.95 -37.60
N TYR A 1117 -24.72 -4.48 -37.70
CA TYR A 1117 -23.48 -3.73 -37.68
C TYR A 1117 -22.99 -3.49 -39.10
N PHE A 1118 -22.75 -2.23 -39.45
CA PHE A 1118 -22.08 -1.84 -40.69
C PHE A 1118 -20.65 -1.41 -40.38
N ASP A 1119 -19.67 -2.15 -40.91
CA ASP A 1119 -18.26 -2.03 -40.59
C ASP A 1119 -18.03 -2.05 -39.07
N TYR A 1120 -17.48 -0.98 -38.51
CA TYR A 1120 -17.17 -0.84 -37.08
C TYR A 1120 -18.10 0.15 -36.37
N ASN A 1121 -19.27 0.46 -36.96
CA ASN A 1121 -20.26 1.36 -36.38
C ASN A 1121 -21.15 0.67 -35.33
N PHE A 1122 -21.85 1.46 -34.51
CA PHE A 1122 -22.90 0.98 -33.60
C PHE A 1122 -24.00 0.22 -34.37
N PRO A 1123 -24.60 -0.82 -33.76
CA PRO A 1123 -25.62 -1.60 -34.42
C PRO A 1123 -26.89 -0.77 -34.62
N ILE A 1124 -27.50 -0.94 -35.78
CA ILE A 1124 -28.88 -0.53 -36.02
C ILE A 1124 -29.76 -1.68 -35.53
N GLU A 1125 -30.50 -1.43 -34.46
CA GLU A 1125 -31.48 -2.37 -33.93
C GLU A 1125 -32.72 -2.41 -34.83
N THR A 1126 -33.16 -3.61 -35.22
CA THR A 1126 -34.44 -3.79 -35.90
C THR A 1126 -35.62 -3.60 -34.94
N ASN A 1127 -36.83 -3.63 -35.47
CA ASN A 1127 -38.05 -3.83 -34.68
C ASN A 1127 -38.05 -5.21 -33.97
N ASP A 1128 -38.98 -5.38 -33.02
CA ASP A 1128 -39.30 -6.70 -32.45
C ASP A 1128 -40.33 -7.42 -33.35
N ALA A 1129 -39.97 -8.59 -33.87
CA ALA A 1129 -40.89 -9.46 -34.61
C ALA A 1129 -41.70 -10.34 -33.65
N VAL A 1130 -42.77 -9.79 -33.08
CA VAL A 1130 -43.65 -10.48 -32.11
C VAL A 1130 -44.80 -11.20 -32.81
N THR A 1131 -44.93 -12.50 -32.53
CA THR A 1131 -46.04 -13.35 -33.01
C THR A 1131 -46.80 -13.96 -31.82
N ASN A 1132 -48.09 -13.65 -31.70
CA ASN A 1132 -48.97 -14.14 -30.63
C ASN A 1132 -49.61 -15.49 -30.97
N ILE A 1133 -49.81 -16.35 -29.98
CA ILE A 1133 -50.47 -17.64 -30.15
C ILE A 1133 -51.95 -17.52 -29.78
N ASP A 1134 -52.82 -17.60 -30.78
CA ASP A 1134 -54.27 -17.45 -30.59
C ASP A 1134 -54.94 -18.79 -30.22
N GLY A 1135 -55.79 -18.72 -29.21
CA GLY A 1135 -56.68 -19.78 -28.75
C GLY A 1135 -58.03 -19.20 -28.32
N ALA A 1136 -58.92 -19.08 -29.31
CA ALA A 1136 -60.39 -19.01 -29.18
C ALA A 1136 -61.02 -18.10 -28.09
N THR A 1137 -61.68 -17.05 -28.59
CA THR A 1137 -62.86 -16.31 -28.09
C THR A 1137 -62.72 -15.25 -26.99
N LEU A 1138 -62.99 -14.01 -27.40
CA LEU A 1138 -63.25 -12.81 -26.60
C LEU A 1138 -64.16 -13.10 -25.39
N SER A 1139 -63.64 -12.95 -24.17
CA SER A 1139 -64.46 -12.64 -23.00
C SER A 1139 -63.92 -11.40 -22.30
N SER A 1140 -64.78 -10.40 -22.14
CA SER A 1140 -64.50 -9.15 -21.43
C SER A 1140 -64.32 -9.43 -19.95
N LYS A 1141 -63.10 -9.30 -19.43
CA LYS A 1141 -62.86 -9.22 -17.98
C LYS A 1141 -62.83 -7.77 -17.56
N ASP A 1142 -63.87 -7.37 -16.82
CA ASP A 1142 -64.00 -6.07 -16.15
C ASP A 1142 -62.77 -5.75 -15.29
N ILE A 1143 -62.26 -4.51 -15.41
CA ILE A 1143 -61.21 -3.96 -14.57
C ILE A 1143 -61.82 -3.62 -13.21
N THR A 1144 -61.54 -4.43 -12.19
CA THR A 1144 -61.79 -4.05 -10.79
C THR A 1144 -60.77 -2.99 -10.35
N LYS A 1145 -61.29 -1.85 -9.88
CA LYS A 1145 -60.55 -0.83 -9.13
C LYS A 1145 -59.90 -1.47 -7.89
N ASP A 1146 -58.58 -1.37 -7.75
CA ASP A 1146 -57.94 -1.22 -6.45
C ASP A 1146 -56.61 -0.44 -6.57
N LYS A 1147 -56.38 0.44 -5.58
CA LYS A 1147 -55.28 1.40 -5.34
C LYS A 1147 -54.25 1.62 -6.46
N THR A 1148 -54.35 2.77 -7.15
CA THR A 1148 -53.30 3.21 -8.09
C THR A 1148 -52.14 3.89 -7.37
N SER A 1149 -50.90 3.45 -7.63
CA SER A 1149 -49.59 3.96 -7.16
C SER A 1149 -49.24 5.39 -7.59
N VAL A 1150 -50.06 6.00 -8.46
CA VAL A 1150 -49.88 7.34 -9.00
C VAL A 1150 -51.15 8.18 -8.83
N ASN A 1151 -51.00 9.32 -8.16
CA ASN A 1151 -52.02 10.34 -7.92
C ASN A 1151 -51.75 11.60 -8.76
N ILE A 1152 -52.81 12.16 -9.33
CA ILE A 1152 -52.74 13.32 -10.23
C ILE A 1152 -53.87 14.32 -9.92
N TYR A 1153 -53.53 15.58 -9.62
CA TYR A 1153 -54.50 16.60 -9.17
C TYR A 1153 -54.02 18.06 -9.38
N PRO A 1154 -54.94 19.04 -9.51
CA PRO A 1154 -56.40 18.90 -9.59
C PRO A 1154 -56.86 18.37 -10.96
N ASN A 1155 -57.96 17.61 -10.96
CA ASN A 1155 -58.65 17.17 -12.18
C ASN A 1155 -60.17 17.32 -11.96
N PRO A 1156 -60.88 18.27 -12.60
CA PRO A 1156 -60.41 19.13 -13.70
C PRO A 1156 -59.35 20.18 -13.30
N THR A 1157 -58.48 20.55 -14.24
CA THR A 1157 -57.43 21.59 -14.08
C THR A 1157 -57.70 22.83 -14.96
N LYS A 1158 -57.12 23.99 -14.60
CA LYS A 1158 -57.06 25.19 -15.46
C LYS A 1158 -55.74 25.30 -16.24
N GLY A 1159 -54.79 24.39 -16.01
CA GLY A 1159 -53.50 24.39 -16.70
C GLY A 1159 -52.39 23.69 -15.91
N ASP A 1160 -52.32 23.84 -14.60
CA ASP A 1160 -51.30 23.16 -13.77
C ASP A 1160 -51.81 21.84 -13.19
N VAL A 1161 -50.98 20.80 -13.25
CA VAL A 1161 -51.28 19.46 -12.74
C VAL A 1161 -50.09 18.95 -11.93
N ASN A 1162 -50.34 18.54 -10.69
CA ASN A 1162 -49.35 17.87 -9.84
C ASN A 1162 -49.49 16.36 -9.96
N ILE A 1163 -48.37 15.65 -10.04
CA ILE A 1163 -48.28 14.21 -10.18
C ILE A 1163 -47.37 13.67 -9.08
N THR A 1164 -47.88 12.72 -8.33
CA THR A 1164 -47.18 12.07 -7.21
C THR A 1164 -47.25 10.56 -7.36
N ALA A 1165 -46.12 9.87 -7.30
CA ALA A 1165 -46.00 8.43 -7.48
C ALA A 1165 -45.22 7.78 -6.31
N ASP A 1166 -45.50 6.51 -6.03
CA ASP A 1166 -44.79 5.75 -4.99
C ASP A 1166 -43.34 5.36 -5.39
N SER A 1167 -42.98 5.48 -6.67
CA SER A 1167 -41.62 5.26 -7.22
C SER A 1167 -41.22 6.39 -8.17
N LYS A 1168 -39.93 6.47 -8.55
CA LYS A 1168 -39.45 7.57 -9.39
C LYS A 1168 -40.13 7.54 -10.76
N ILE A 1169 -40.54 8.72 -11.21
CA ILE A 1169 -41.13 8.93 -12.52
C ILE A 1169 -39.99 9.15 -13.52
N ASN A 1170 -39.91 8.31 -14.55
CA ASN A 1170 -38.88 8.40 -15.59
C ASN A 1170 -39.33 9.39 -16.67
N SER A 1171 -40.58 9.29 -17.11
CA SER A 1171 -41.14 10.18 -18.11
C SER A 1171 -42.66 10.31 -18.04
N ILE A 1172 -43.19 11.42 -18.56
CA ILE A 1172 -44.61 11.68 -18.73
C ILE A 1172 -44.87 12.13 -20.16
N GLU A 1173 -45.85 11.52 -20.81
CA GLU A 1173 -46.33 11.88 -22.14
C GLU A 1173 -47.81 12.24 -22.06
N ILE A 1174 -48.21 13.31 -22.74
CA ILE A 1174 -49.58 13.82 -22.72
C ILE A 1174 -50.14 13.73 -24.11
N TYR A 1175 -51.29 13.09 -24.23
CA TYR A 1175 -52.01 12.87 -25.47
C TYR A 1175 -53.31 13.66 -25.47
N ASP A 1176 -53.67 14.24 -26.61
CA ASP A 1176 -55.02 14.76 -26.82
C ASP A 1176 -56.03 13.63 -27.09
N ALA A 1177 -57.31 13.99 -27.24
CA ALA A 1177 -58.38 13.03 -27.47
C ALA A 1177 -58.28 12.28 -28.82
N GLN A 1178 -57.41 12.71 -29.73
CA GLN A 1178 -57.13 12.05 -31.02
C GLN A 1178 -55.86 11.20 -30.98
N GLY A 1179 -55.20 11.08 -29.82
CA GLY A 1179 -54.00 10.27 -29.63
C GLY A 1179 -52.70 10.95 -30.08
N ARG A 1180 -52.70 12.27 -30.32
CA ARG A 1180 -51.48 13.02 -30.67
C ARG A 1180 -50.76 13.47 -29.41
N ILE A 1181 -49.43 13.40 -29.41
CA ILE A 1181 -48.61 13.88 -28.29
C ILE A 1181 -48.64 15.41 -28.27
N VAL A 1182 -49.15 15.95 -27.17
CA VAL A 1182 -49.24 17.39 -26.88
C VAL A 1182 -47.97 17.87 -26.21
N GLN A 1183 -47.42 17.07 -25.30
CA GLN A 1183 -46.20 17.39 -24.56
C GLN A 1183 -45.58 16.11 -24.00
N LYS A 1184 -44.24 16.06 -23.97
CA LYS A 1184 -43.46 14.98 -23.38
C LYS A 1184 -42.38 15.56 -22.48
N GLN A 1185 -42.19 14.95 -21.32
CA GLN A 1185 -41.12 15.27 -20.38
C GLN A 1185 -40.40 13.97 -19.99
N ILE A 1186 -39.09 13.93 -20.17
CA ILE A 1186 -38.22 12.78 -19.88
C ILE A 1186 -37.19 13.15 -18.80
N GLY A 1187 -36.65 12.16 -18.10
CA GLY A 1187 -35.57 12.35 -17.12
C GLY A 1187 -36.00 13.01 -15.81
N ILE A 1188 -37.25 12.80 -15.37
CA ILE A 1188 -37.83 13.49 -14.21
C ILE A 1188 -37.20 13.00 -12.88
N ASN A 1189 -36.89 11.71 -12.77
CA ASN A 1189 -36.14 11.06 -11.67
C ASN A 1189 -36.57 11.46 -10.25
N SER A 1190 -37.86 11.78 -10.07
CA SER A 1190 -38.46 12.23 -8.82
C SER A 1190 -39.81 11.54 -8.61
N GLN A 1191 -40.19 11.31 -7.35
CA GLN A 1191 -41.51 10.80 -6.97
C GLN A 1191 -42.61 11.87 -7.08
N HIS A 1192 -42.23 13.15 -7.14
CA HIS A 1192 -43.15 14.28 -7.25
C HIS A 1192 -42.73 15.17 -8.41
N THR A 1193 -43.68 15.53 -9.28
CA THR A 1193 -43.46 16.48 -10.36
C THR A 1193 -44.72 17.32 -10.61
N LYS A 1194 -44.52 18.53 -11.12
CA LYS A 1194 -45.59 19.44 -11.52
C LYS A 1194 -45.43 19.75 -13.00
N LEU A 1195 -46.53 19.63 -13.74
CA LEU A 1195 -46.54 19.89 -15.17
C LEU A 1195 -47.65 20.90 -15.52
N SER A 1196 -47.33 21.83 -16.41
CA SER A 1196 -48.24 22.86 -16.89
C SER A 1196 -48.62 22.57 -18.34
N ILE A 1197 -49.93 22.42 -18.59
CA ILE A 1197 -50.56 22.35 -19.90
C ILE A 1197 -51.32 23.64 -20.24
N HIS A 1198 -50.87 24.80 -19.74
CA HIS A 1198 -51.56 26.09 -19.94
C HIS A 1198 -51.74 26.47 -21.41
N SER A 1199 -50.82 26.07 -22.30
CA SER A 1199 -50.87 26.31 -23.74
C SER A 1199 -51.84 25.39 -24.50
N ALA A 1200 -52.29 24.29 -23.91
CA ALA A 1200 -53.22 23.35 -24.55
C ALA A 1200 -54.68 23.87 -24.50
N ILE A 1201 -55.55 23.57 -25.47
CA ILE A 1201 -56.95 24.03 -25.45
C ILE A 1201 -57.80 23.29 -24.39
N SER A 1202 -58.96 23.82 -24.00
CA SER A 1202 -59.88 23.12 -23.09
C SER A 1202 -60.35 21.79 -23.70
N GLY A 1203 -60.27 20.69 -22.95
CA GLY A 1203 -60.50 19.34 -23.49
C GLY A 1203 -60.04 18.21 -22.59
N VAL A 1204 -60.17 16.97 -23.09
CA VAL A 1204 -59.73 15.75 -22.41
C VAL A 1204 -58.33 15.37 -22.88
N TYR A 1205 -57.45 15.10 -21.94
CA TYR A 1205 -56.08 14.66 -22.15
C TYR A 1205 -55.82 13.34 -21.45
N ILE A 1206 -54.95 12.51 -22.03
CA ILE A 1206 -54.48 11.26 -21.42
C ILE A 1206 -53.00 11.42 -21.08
N PHE A 1207 -52.66 11.25 -19.81
CA PHE A 1207 -51.29 11.28 -19.32
C PHE A 1207 -50.79 9.83 -19.22
N LYS A 1208 -49.79 9.49 -20.02
CA LYS A 1208 -48.99 8.26 -19.88
C LYS A 1208 -47.82 8.57 -18.96
N ILE A 1209 -47.78 7.89 -17.82
CA ILE A 1209 -46.77 8.09 -16.78
C ILE A 1209 -45.97 6.80 -16.70
N ILE A 1210 -44.68 6.89 -16.98
CA ILE A 1210 -43.75 5.77 -16.93
C ILE A 1210 -42.90 5.95 -15.67
N THR A 1211 -42.99 4.97 -14.78
CA THR A 1211 -42.18 4.88 -13.56
C THR A 1211 -41.15 3.77 -13.71
N GLU A 1212 -40.23 3.65 -12.76
CA GLU A 1212 -39.30 2.52 -12.69
C GLU A 1212 -39.99 1.15 -12.64
N LYS A 1213 -41.25 1.08 -12.17
CA LYS A 1213 -41.94 -0.18 -11.92
C LYS A 1213 -43.06 -0.49 -12.89
N GLU A 1214 -43.68 0.52 -13.48
CA GLU A 1214 -44.89 0.35 -14.29
C GLU A 1214 -45.19 1.55 -15.20
N VAL A 1215 -46.05 1.29 -16.20
CA VAL A 1215 -46.61 2.29 -17.12
C VAL A 1215 -48.11 2.45 -16.83
N LEU A 1216 -48.55 3.68 -16.57
CA LEU A 1216 -49.94 3.98 -16.21
C LEU A 1216 -50.53 5.10 -17.07
N MET A 1217 -51.83 4.98 -17.38
CA MET A 1217 -52.59 5.98 -18.15
C MET A 1217 -53.65 6.65 -17.27
N LYS A 1218 -53.64 7.99 -17.19
CA LYS A 1218 -54.62 8.77 -16.41
C LYS A 1218 -55.30 9.83 -17.27
N LYS A 1219 -56.63 9.89 -17.20
CA LYS A 1219 -57.44 10.89 -17.90
C LYS A 1219 -57.52 12.19 -17.09
N ILE A 1220 -57.19 13.32 -17.72
CA ILE A 1220 -57.26 14.67 -17.15
C ILE A 1220 -58.15 15.57 -18.00
N ILE A 1221 -58.99 16.38 -17.36
CA ILE A 1221 -59.88 17.34 -17.99
C ILE A 1221 -59.33 18.73 -17.75
N LYS A 1222 -59.04 19.47 -18.83
CA LYS A 1222 -58.70 20.90 -18.77
C LYS A 1222 -59.94 21.74 -19.08
N ASN A 1223 -60.32 22.60 -18.14
CA ASN A 1223 -61.43 23.55 -18.29
C ASN A 1223 -60.98 24.85 -18.95
#